data_AF-A0A357NA69-F1
#
_entry.id   AF-A0A357NA69-F1
#
_cell.length_a   1.000
_cell.length_b   1.000
_cell.length_c   1.000
_cell.angle_alpha   90.00
_cell.angle_beta   90.00
_cell.angle_gamma   90.00
#
_symmetry.space_group_name_H-M   'P 1'
#
loop_
_entity.id
_entity.type
_entity.pdbx_description
1 polymer ?
#
loop_
_entity_poly.entity_id
_entity_poly.type
_entity_poly.pdbx_seq_one_letter_code
_entity_poly.pdbx_strand_id
1 'polypeptide(L)'
;MKIAEVIDSTLTSKLSGATVVGIDIGSRTGKAVLLASDELYTTQIPTGINMQDTADELLAELLEKSGLQRSDVTYVVGTGYGRVAIGFTDIPHQIVTEISCHALGAHYLNAGIRTIIDIGGQDSKGIKVDPDTGKVVEFVMNDKCAAGTGRFLEKVAQLLDLNLNELGQEAVKATKPSEISSQCVVFAESEVISLRAKGASRADIAAGIHLATARRVRNLLSRIGLEPGLAFTGGVANNIGMKKAIEDLLEQPISLFKLDAIYAGALGAAVHAQNYQVAGAREESRAGTGFVLDLTDLENRIAKQQETVITGADGKNKVGYLCTYTPLELINAAGVNQVRLFKMGNTEVVASGEQITQSVFCDFTKSILGAFKEGDPLYKALDKVYTFYTCDCIKKVGEAIGDFFTPADIYILPRLRHKESSRDYYRTEILNFKEDLEKLSGQSVSEEAVRAQIKLYNKVRAALYNISTLRKRNNPPLKGEDLLDLVKAYYYLPPEELLVLYEQIYEKLAAVPDEGPKPIRLMMAGGVVADGDRRLLKLIEDEVGARVVIEDHCTGARNVSFQLNETGDPYQALAEGYLDQSPCTRMKPLQERVDISGQLARDYRVDGILYVYLKFCPCYGQIKHEFFKHYQKLGIPVLEVPVDYSASDQGQLKTRLEAFIEVLREREDSVDEHRGSSKSA
;
A
#
# COMPACT_ATOMS: atom_id res chain seq x y z
N MET A 1 -24.74 -28.31 15.23
CA MET A 1 -24.36 -29.25 14.15
C MET A 1 -23.08 -29.96 14.57
N LYS A 2 -22.83 -31.21 14.16
CA LYS A 2 -21.53 -31.85 14.44
C LYS A 2 -20.46 -31.30 13.50
N ILE A 3 -19.29 -30.95 14.03
CA ILE A 3 -18.18 -30.36 13.24
C ILE A 3 -17.79 -31.29 12.08
N ALA A 4 -17.68 -32.60 12.34
CA ALA A 4 -17.33 -33.61 11.32
C ALA A 4 -18.36 -33.73 10.19
N GLU A 5 -19.59 -33.26 10.40
CA GLU A 5 -20.59 -33.23 9.34
C GLU A 5 -20.43 -32.02 8.44
N VAL A 6 -19.85 -30.92 8.93
CA VAL A 6 -19.85 -29.61 8.28
C VAL A 6 -18.50 -29.25 7.65
N ILE A 7 -17.42 -29.50 8.40
CA ILE A 7 -16.04 -29.20 8.02
C ILE A 7 -15.50 -30.30 7.11
N ASP A 8 -14.56 -29.94 6.23
CA ASP A 8 -13.84 -30.90 5.41
C ASP A 8 -13.17 -31.97 6.30
N SER A 9 -13.43 -33.24 5.98
CA SER A 9 -12.91 -34.38 6.75
C SER A 9 -11.39 -34.39 6.86
N THR A 10 -10.68 -33.81 5.89
CA THR A 10 -9.21 -33.71 5.89
C THR A 10 -8.67 -32.67 6.88
N LEU A 11 -9.50 -31.71 7.29
CA LEU A 11 -9.12 -30.58 8.15
C LEU A 11 -9.71 -30.68 9.56
N THR A 12 -10.65 -31.60 9.81
CA THR A 12 -11.29 -31.76 11.13
C THR A 12 -10.28 -32.05 12.24
N SER A 13 -9.19 -32.76 11.93
CA SER A 13 -8.10 -33.06 12.87
C SER A 13 -7.23 -31.86 13.26
N LYS A 14 -7.31 -30.75 12.50
CA LYS A 14 -6.59 -29.50 12.78
C LYS A 14 -7.34 -28.59 13.76
N LEU A 15 -8.65 -28.82 13.99
CA LEU A 15 -9.43 -28.07 14.96
C LEU A 15 -9.14 -28.56 16.38
N SER A 16 -9.03 -27.63 17.32
CA SER A 16 -8.90 -27.96 18.74
C SER A 16 -10.29 -28.18 19.35
N GLY A 17 -10.33 -28.82 20.53
CA GLY A 17 -11.57 -28.93 21.33
C GLY A 17 -11.94 -27.65 22.09
N ALA A 18 -11.26 -26.53 21.82
CA ALA A 18 -11.46 -25.29 22.54
C ALA A 18 -12.78 -24.62 22.19
N THR A 19 -13.39 -24.03 23.21
CA THR A 19 -14.60 -23.22 23.09
C THR A 19 -14.23 -21.81 22.66
N VAL A 20 -14.45 -21.48 21.39
CA VAL A 20 -14.08 -20.18 20.81
C VAL A 20 -15.17 -19.63 19.90
N VAL A 21 -15.21 -18.30 19.76
CA VAL A 21 -16.23 -17.61 18.98
C VAL A 21 -15.60 -16.76 17.89
N GLY A 22 -16.15 -16.87 16.67
CA GLY A 22 -15.89 -15.94 15.58
C GLY A 22 -17.12 -15.06 15.32
N ILE A 23 -16.92 -13.75 15.25
CA ILE A 23 -17.99 -12.76 15.05
C ILE A 23 -17.68 -11.96 13.78
N ASP A 24 -18.53 -12.06 12.76
CA ASP A 24 -18.48 -11.27 11.53
C ASP A 24 -19.56 -10.18 11.53
N ILE A 25 -19.17 -8.93 11.77
CA ILE A 25 -20.09 -7.79 11.77
C ILE A 25 -20.10 -7.13 10.40
N GLY A 26 -21.01 -7.58 9.54
CA GLY A 26 -21.27 -6.93 8.26
C GLY A 26 -22.06 -5.62 8.41
N SER A 27 -22.17 -4.84 7.33
CA SER A 27 -22.89 -3.55 7.34
C SER A 27 -24.42 -3.64 7.49
N ARG A 28 -24.98 -4.84 7.34
CA ARG A 28 -26.44 -5.10 7.42
C ARG A 28 -26.78 -6.21 8.41
N THR A 29 -25.94 -7.24 8.45
CA THR A 29 -26.15 -8.42 9.27
C THR A 29 -24.85 -8.80 9.94
N GLY A 30 -24.91 -9.04 11.25
CA GLY A 30 -23.88 -9.71 12.02
C GLY A 30 -24.11 -11.21 11.98
N LYS A 31 -23.04 -12.00 11.87
CA LYS A 31 -23.07 -13.46 12.02
C LYS A 31 -22.06 -13.87 13.06
N ALA A 32 -22.34 -14.94 13.79
CA ALA A 32 -21.35 -15.54 14.66
C ALA A 32 -21.38 -17.06 14.57
N VAL A 33 -20.21 -17.65 14.80
CA VAL A 33 -19.97 -19.09 14.86
C VAL A 33 -19.27 -19.39 16.18
N LEU A 34 -19.82 -20.33 16.94
CA LEU A 34 -19.20 -20.91 18.13
C LEU A 34 -18.74 -22.33 17.79
N LEU A 35 -17.46 -22.60 18.02
CA LEU A 35 -16.89 -23.94 18.01
C LEU A 35 -16.68 -24.35 19.46
N ALA A 36 -17.26 -25.49 19.86
CA ALA A 36 -17.10 -26.02 21.21
C ALA A 36 -17.06 -27.55 21.17
N SER A 37 -15.97 -28.15 21.66
CA SER A 37 -15.75 -29.60 21.60
C SER A 37 -15.90 -30.16 20.17
N ASP A 38 -16.94 -30.94 19.88
CA ASP A 38 -17.24 -31.53 18.56
C ASP A 38 -18.45 -30.86 17.87
N GLU A 39 -18.92 -29.73 18.39
CA GLU A 39 -20.14 -29.06 17.96
C GLU A 39 -19.90 -27.65 17.43
N LEU A 40 -20.73 -27.28 16.46
CA LEU A 40 -20.76 -25.98 15.82
C LEU A 40 -22.16 -25.37 15.97
N TYR A 41 -22.20 -24.13 16.44
CA TYR A 41 -23.40 -23.32 16.60
C TYR A 41 -23.28 -22.05 15.77
N THR A 42 -24.39 -21.60 15.18
CA THR A 42 -24.43 -20.36 14.40
C THR A 42 -25.58 -19.46 14.81
N THR A 43 -25.38 -18.16 14.65
CA THR A 43 -26.45 -17.19 14.75
C THR A 43 -26.23 -15.98 13.85
N GLN A 44 -27.32 -15.29 13.51
CA GLN A 44 -27.33 -14.13 12.65
C GLN A 44 -28.39 -13.15 13.12
N ILE A 45 -28.01 -11.87 13.25
CA ILE A 45 -28.90 -10.77 13.62
C ILE A 45 -28.70 -9.57 12.68
N PRO A 46 -29.66 -8.64 12.58
CA PRO A 46 -29.44 -7.34 11.94
C PRO A 46 -28.34 -6.54 12.65
N THR A 47 -27.45 -5.90 11.90
CA THR A 47 -26.41 -5.04 12.49
C THR A 47 -27.01 -3.75 13.04
N GLY A 48 -26.78 -3.48 14.32
CA GLY A 48 -27.21 -2.26 15.00
C GLY A 48 -26.32 -1.04 14.73
N ILE A 49 -26.67 0.09 15.34
CA ILE A 49 -25.85 1.33 15.27
C ILE A 49 -24.55 1.15 16.05
N ASN A 50 -24.64 0.51 17.22
CA ASN A 50 -23.49 0.16 18.04
C ASN A 50 -23.05 -1.27 17.70
N MET A 51 -21.83 -1.39 17.16
CA MET A 51 -21.28 -2.67 16.72
C MET A 51 -20.94 -3.57 17.91
N GLN A 52 -20.55 -3.02 19.06
CA GLN A 52 -20.27 -3.81 20.26
C GLN A 52 -21.55 -4.47 20.79
N ASP A 53 -22.66 -3.73 20.85
CA ASP A 53 -23.94 -4.29 21.28
C ASP A 53 -24.39 -5.43 20.36
N THR A 54 -24.14 -5.30 19.05
CA THR A 54 -24.39 -6.38 18.08
C THR A 54 -23.51 -7.61 18.36
N ALA A 55 -22.24 -7.40 18.72
CA ALA A 55 -21.33 -8.49 19.08
C ALA A 55 -21.77 -9.22 20.35
N ASP A 56 -22.20 -8.47 21.38
CA ASP A 56 -22.67 -9.02 22.64
C ASP A 56 -23.99 -9.79 22.48
N GLU A 57 -24.91 -9.30 21.64
CA GLU A 57 -26.16 -10.00 21.31
C GLU A 57 -25.90 -11.31 20.55
N LEU A 58 -25.02 -11.29 19.55
CA LEU A 58 -24.58 -12.50 18.83
C LEU A 58 -23.98 -13.54 19.79
N LEU A 59 -23.13 -13.10 20.72
CA LEU A 59 -22.53 -13.97 21.72
C LEU A 59 -23.57 -14.54 22.69
N ALA A 60 -24.50 -13.71 23.17
CA ALA A 60 -25.57 -14.15 24.07
C ALA A 60 -26.46 -15.22 23.41
N GLU A 61 -26.87 -15.03 22.15
CA GLU A 61 -27.66 -16.03 21.42
C GLU A 61 -26.92 -17.35 21.19
N LEU A 62 -25.59 -17.31 20.95
CA LEU A 62 -24.78 -18.52 20.81
C LEU A 62 -24.66 -19.28 22.14
N LEU A 63 -24.50 -18.57 23.26
CA LEU A 63 -24.45 -19.16 24.60
C LEU A 63 -25.80 -19.79 24.98
N GLU A 64 -26.91 -19.12 24.68
CA GLU A 64 -28.25 -19.68 24.90
C GLU A 64 -28.46 -20.96 24.08
N LYS A 65 -28.09 -20.96 22.79
CA LYS A 65 -28.23 -22.12 21.90
C LYS A 65 -27.35 -23.31 22.30
N SER A 66 -26.17 -23.04 22.85
CA SER A 66 -25.20 -24.08 23.26
C SER A 66 -25.37 -24.55 24.70
N GLY A 67 -26.07 -23.78 25.55
CA GLY A 67 -26.16 -24.02 26.98
C GLY A 67 -24.87 -23.75 27.75
N LEU A 68 -23.88 -23.11 27.11
CA LEU A 68 -22.60 -22.76 27.73
C LEU A 68 -22.69 -21.43 28.49
N GLN A 69 -21.78 -21.25 29.45
CA GLN A 69 -21.60 -19.99 30.15
C GLN A 69 -20.57 -19.13 29.42
N ARG A 70 -20.67 -17.81 29.60
CA ARG A 70 -19.72 -16.86 29.01
C ARG A 70 -18.27 -17.15 29.43
N SER A 71 -18.06 -17.61 30.65
CA SER A 71 -16.75 -18.03 31.18
C SER A 71 -16.15 -19.24 30.49
N ASP A 72 -16.95 -20.01 29.74
CA ASP A 72 -16.46 -21.17 28.98
C ASP A 72 -15.80 -20.72 27.66
N VAL A 73 -16.06 -19.50 27.19
CA VAL A 73 -15.47 -18.96 25.96
C VAL A 73 -14.03 -18.54 26.23
N THR A 74 -13.11 -19.23 25.58
CA THR A 74 -11.67 -19.07 25.80
C THR A 74 -11.04 -17.99 24.93
N TYR A 75 -11.62 -17.69 23.76
CA TYR A 75 -11.12 -16.67 22.85
C TYR A 75 -12.22 -16.20 21.88
N VAL A 76 -12.16 -14.92 21.49
CA VAL A 76 -13.05 -14.35 20.47
C VAL A 76 -12.23 -13.72 19.34
N VAL A 77 -12.64 -13.94 18.09
CA VAL A 77 -12.12 -13.16 16.96
C VAL A 77 -13.24 -12.39 16.30
N GLY A 78 -13.03 -11.09 16.15
CA GLY A 78 -13.92 -10.16 15.46
C GLY A 78 -13.46 -9.88 14.02
N THR A 79 -14.40 -9.89 13.08
CA THR A 79 -14.17 -9.59 11.66
C THR A 79 -15.35 -8.83 11.03
N GLY A 80 -15.23 -8.51 9.74
CA GLY A 80 -16.21 -7.73 8.99
C GLY A 80 -16.03 -6.21 9.12
N TYR A 81 -16.98 -5.45 8.56
CA TYR A 81 -16.98 -3.98 8.56
C TYR A 81 -16.99 -3.36 9.97
N GLY A 82 -17.81 -3.89 10.87
CA GLY A 82 -18.00 -3.36 12.23
C GLY A 82 -16.92 -3.78 13.23
N ARG A 83 -15.95 -4.59 12.81
CA ARG A 83 -14.95 -5.23 13.70
C ARG A 83 -14.15 -4.27 14.57
N VAL A 84 -13.88 -3.07 14.07
CA VAL A 84 -13.03 -2.07 14.74
C VAL A 84 -13.60 -1.57 16.08
N ALA A 85 -14.88 -1.78 16.32
CA ALA A 85 -15.56 -1.39 17.55
C ALA A 85 -15.79 -2.59 18.49
N ILE A 86 -15.36 -3.79 18.13
CA ILE A 86 -15.43 -4.97 19.00
C ILE A 86 -14.32 -4.89 20.05
N GLY A 87 -14.70 -4.94 21.32
CA GLY A 87 -13.80 -4.98 22.45
C GLY A 87 -14.41 -5.74 23.62
N PHE A 88 -13.81 -6.87 23.98
CA PHE A 88 -14.19 -7.66 25.15
C PHE A 88 -13.23 -7.39 26.31
N THR A 89 -13.75 -7.07 27.49
CA THR A 89 -12.91 -6.79 28.68
C THR A 89 -12.61 -8.04 29.49
N ASP A 90 -13.44 -9.06 29.36
CA ASP A 90 -13.45 -10.28 30.15
C ASP A 90 -13.03 -11.53 29.37
N ILE A 91 -12.92 -11.43 28.05
CA ILE A 91 -12.52 -12.53 27.16
C ILE A 91 -11.35 -12.06 26.28
N PRO A 92 -10.27 -12.84 26.19
CA PRO A 92 -9.21 -12.58 25.22
C PRO A 92 -9.80 -12.49 23.81
N HIS A 93 -9.46 -11.41 23.09
CA HIS A 93 -10.02 -11.20 21.76
C HIS A 93 -9.00 -10.57 20.81
N GLN A 94 -9.24 -10.79 19.52
CA GLN A 94 -8.44 -10.21 18.46
C GLN A 94 -9.30 -9.83 17.27
N ILE A 95 -8.86 -8.83 16.52
CA ILE A 95 -9.49 -8.42 15.27
C ILE A 95 -8.68 -9.01 14.12
N VAL A 96 -9.39 -9.64 13.18
CA VAL A 96 -8.82 -10.20 11.95
C VAL A 96 -9.59 -9.71 10.76
N THR A 97 -8.92 -9.42 9.64
CA THR A 97 -9.62 -8.97 8.44
C THR A 97 -10.57 -10.03 7.88
N GLU A 98 -11.66 -9.55 7.25
CA GLU A 98 -12.65 -10.44 6.63
C GLU A 98 -12.08 -11.20 5.44
N ILE A 99 -10.99 -10.70 4.83
CA ILE A 99 -10.26 -11.38 3.76
C ILE A 99 -9.66 -12.68 4.30
N SER A 100 -8.88 -12.61 5.38
CA SER A 100 -8.26 -13.77 6.03
C SER A 100 -9.33 -14.72 6.59
N CYS A 101 -10.38 -14.17 7.22
CA CYS A 101 -11.46 -14.98 7.77
C CYS A 101 -12.29 -15.70 6.69
N HIS A 102 -12.69 -15.04 5.60
CA HIS A 102 -13.40 -15.71 4.51
C HIS A 102 -12.52 -16.73 3.78
N ALA A 103 -11.23 -16.46 3.64
CA ALA A 103 -10.25 -17.39 3.10
C ALA A 103 -10.19 -18.69 3.90
N LEU A 104 -9.95 -18.56 5.21
CA LEU A 104 -9.83 -19.69 6.10
C LEU A 104 -11.16 -20.44 6.24
N GLY A 105 -12.27 -19.72 6.39
CA GLY A 105 -13.60 -20.31 6.48
C GLY A 105 -13.96 -21.13 5.24
N ALA A 106 -13.74 -20.60 4.04
CA ALA A 106 -14.00 -21.34 2.80
C ALA A 106 -13.09 -22.57 2.66
N HIS A 107 -11.83 -22.47 3.06
CA HIS A 107 -10.89 -23.59 3.06
C HIS A 107 -11.33 -24.71 4.03
N TYR A 108 -11.78 -24.36 5.24
CA TYR A 108 -12.29 -25.34 6.20
C TYR A 108 -13.61 -25.98 5.78
N LEU A 109 -14.44 -25.28 4.99
CA LEU A 109 -15.65 -25.87 4.40
C LEU A 109 -15.34 -26.83 3.24
N ASN A 110 -14.25 -26.60 2.51
CA ASN A 110 -13.76 -27.46 1.44
C ASN A 110 -12.27 -27.17 1.16
N ALA A 111 -11.40 -28.14 1.42
CA ALA A 111 -9.95 -27.97 1.27
C ALA A 111 -9.53 -27.80 -0.21
N GLY A 112 -10.42 -28.11 -1.16
CA GLY A 112 -10.22 -27.94 -2.61
C GLY A 112 -10.45 -26.51 -3.13
N ILE A 113 -10.88 -25.56 -2.29
CA ILE A 113 -11.07 -24.17 -2.72
C ILE A 113 -9.74 -23.49 -3.05
N ARG A 114 -9.71 -22.76 -4.18
CA ARG A 114 -8.54 -22.00 -4.66
C ARG A 114 -8.87 -20.54 -4.89
N THR A 115 -10.09 -20.26 -5.33
CA THR A 115 -10.57 -18.91 -5.60
C THR A 115 -11.85 -18.63 -4.83
N ILE A 116 -11.95 -17.48 -4.20
CA ILE A 116 -13.12 -17.06 -3.43
C ILE A 116 -13.60 -15.72 -3.98
N ILE A 117 -14.90 -15.67 -4.22
CA ILE A 117 -15.64 -14.43 -4.44
C ILE A 117 -16.39 -14.13 -3.15
N ASP A 118 -16.08 -13.02 -2.50
CA ASP A 118 -16.86 -12.49 -1.37
C ASP A 118 -17.65 -11.27 -1.87
N ILE A 119 -18.98 -11.30 -1.73
CA ILE A 119 -19.83 -10.13 -2.04
C ILE A 119 -20.59 -9.74 -0.77
N GLY A 120 -20.10 -8.69 -0.13
CA GLY A 120 -20.70 -8.06 1.01
C GLY A 120 -21.76 -7.02 0.63
N GLY A 121 -22.23 -6.28 1.63
CA GLY A 121 -23.18 -5.18 1.43
C GLY A 121 -22.55 -3.94 0.79
N GLN A 122 -21.26 -3.70 1.02
CA GLN A 122 -20.57 -2.46 0.63
C GLN A 122 -19.43 -2.66 -0.36
N ASP A 123 -18.83 -3.84 -0.41
CA ASP A 123 -17.71 -4.17 -1.29
C ASP A 123 -17.83 -5.59 -1.85
N SER A 124 -16.93 -5.90 -2.78
CA SER A 124 -16.69 -7.27 -3.24
C SER A 124 -15.20 -7.55 -3.35
N LYS A 125 -14.83 -8.82 -3.15
CA LYS A 125 -13.44 -9.27 -3.07
C LYS A 125 -13.23 -10.52 -3.92
N GLY A 126 -12.09 -10.55 -4.60
CA GLY A 126 -11.52 -11.77 -5.17
C GLY A 126 -10.34 -12.17 -4.31
N ILE A 127 -10.33 -13.39 -3.80
CA ILE A 127 -9.29 -13.91 -2.92
C ILE A 127 -8.77 -15.22 -3.52
N LYS A 128 -7.46 -15.31 -3.64
CA LYS A 128 -6.75 -16.53 -4.00
C LYS A 128 -6.12 -17.11 -2.75
N VAL A 129 -6.33 -18.41 -2.52
CA VAL A 129 -5.86 -19.08 -1.31
C VAL A 129 -4.84 -20.15 -1.63
N ASP A 130 -3.96 -20.38 -0.67
CA ASP A 130 -3.00 -21.46 -0.69
C ASP A 130 -3.73 -22.80 -0.48
N PRO A 131 -3.46 -23.80 -1.34
CA PRO A 131 -4.22 -25.05 -1.37
C PRO A 131 -4.07 -25.90 -0.11
N ASP A 132 -2.95 -25.79 0.60
CA ASP A 132 -2.59 -26.67 1.73
C ASP A 132 -2.93 -26.04 3.08
N THR A 133 -2.87 -24.71 3.13
CA THR A 133 -3.00 -23.94 4.38
C THR A 133 -4.28 -23.12 4.45
N GLY A 134 -4.93 -22.82 3.31
CA GLY A 134 -6.08 -21.91 3.25
C GLY A 134 -5.73 -20.43 3.42
N LYS A 135 -4.43 -20.11 3.55
CA LYS A 135 -3.91 -18.74 3.73
C LYS A 135 -4.04 -17.93 2.45
N VAL A 136 -4.18 -16.63 2.57
CA VAL A 136 -4.35 -15.76 1.40
C VAL A 136 -3.02 -15.63 0.64
N VAL A 137 -3.04 -15.98 -0.65
CA VAL A 137 -1.90 -15.82 -1.55
C VAL A 137 -1.92 -14.45 -2.20
N GLU A 138 -3.10 -14.05 -2.69
CA GLU A 138 -3.31 -12.79 -3.38
C GLU A 138 -4.78 -12.39 -3.23
N PHE A 139 -5.05 -11.09 -3.14
CA PHE A 139 -6.43 -10.61 -3.08
C PHE A 139 -6.57 -9.28 -3.82
N VAL A 140 -7.81 -9.01 -4.21
CA VAL A 140 -8.22 -7.73 -4.77
C VAL A 140 -9.61 -7.39 -4.27
N MET A 141 -9.87 -6.11 -4.03
CA MET A 141 -11.18 -5.63 -3.58
C MET A 141 -11.67 -4.47 -4.44
N ASN A 142 -12.98 -4.31 -4.51
CA ASN A 142 -13.63 -3.16 -5.12
C ASN A 142 -14.54 -2.49 -4.08
N ASP A 143 -14.18 -1.27 -3.67
CA ASP A 143 -14.84 -0.53 -2.59
C ASP A 143 -15.30 0.89 -3.00
N LYS A 144 -14.86 1.40 -4.16
CA LYS A 144 -15.23 2.74 -4.64
C LYS A 144 -16.58 2.81 -5.35
N CYS A 145 -17.15 1.66 -5.72
CA CYS A 145 -18.40 1.59 -6.45
C CYS A 145 -19.32 0.55 -5.82
N ALA A 146 -20.41 1.02 -5.19
CA ALA A 146 -21.47 0.15 -4.67
C ALA A 146 -22.08 -0.75 -5.76
N ALA A 147 -21.91 -0.41 -7.03
CA ALA A 147 -22.36 -1.26 -8.11
C ALA A 147 -21.44 -2.49 -8.23
N GLY A 148 -22.03 -3.67 -8.02
CA GLY A 148 -21.31 -4.92 -7.83
C GLY A 148 -21.38 -5.50 -6.42
N THR A 149 -22.22 -4.95 -5.54
CA THR A 149 -22.34 -5.33 -4.11
C THR A 149 -23.81 -5.60 -3.75
N GLY A 150 -24.05 -6.14 -2.55
CA GLY A 150 -25.40 -6.39 -2.06
C GLY A 150 -26.29 -5.14 -2.06
N ARG A 151 -25.76 -3.96 -1.71
CA ARG A 151 -26.53 -2.71 -1.67
C ARG A 151 -27.07 -2.29 -3.04
N PHE A 152 -26.34 -2.60 -4.11
CA PHE A 152 -26.83 -2.37 -5.47
C PHE A 152 -28.02 -3.26 -5.80
N LEU A 153 -27.91 -4.56 -5.48
CA LEU A 153 -29.00 -5.52 -5.69
C LEU A 153 -30.22 -5.16 -4.84
N GLU A 154 -30.05 -4.77 -3.57
CA GLU A 154 -31.15 -4.31 -2.71
C GLU A 154 -31.90 -3.12 -3.30
N LYS A 155 -31.16 -2.12 -3.81
CA LYS A 155 -31.77 -0.90 -4.37
C LYS A 155 -32.57 -1.20 -5.63
N VAL A 156 -32.06 -2.07 -6.49
CA VAL A 156 -32.78 -2.55 -7.68
C VAL A 156 -33.99 -3.37 -7.29
N ALA A 157 -33.87 -4.25 -6.29
CA ALA A 157 -34.99 -5.04 -5.80
C ALA A 157 -36.17 -4.13 -5.42
N GLN A 158 -35.89 -3.06 -4.66
CA GLN A 158 -36.91 -2.06 -4.30
C GLN A 158 -37.56 -1.39 -5.51
N LEU A 159 -36.79 -1.02 -6.55
CA LEU A 159 -37.34 -0.44 -7.79
C LEU A 159 -38.22 -1.41 -8.60
N LEU A 160 -38.01 -2.71 -8.39
CA LEU A 160 -38.82 -3.78 -8.98
C LEU A 160 -39.91 -4.27 -8.03
N ASP A 161 -40.11 -3.65 -6.87
CA ASP A 161 -41.07 -4.07 -5.84
C ASP A 161 -40.78 -5.51 -5.33
N LEU A 162 -39.50 -5.81 -5.10
CA LEU A 162 -38.96 -7.10 -4.63
C LEU A 162 -38.04 -6.86 -3.42
N ASN A 163 -37.83 -7.90 -2.61
CA ASN A 163 -36.67 -7.98 -1.70
C ASN A 163 -35.47 -8.67 -2.37
N LEU A 164 -34.31 -8.69 -1.70
CA LEU A 164 -33.06 -9.22 -2.26
C LEU A 164 -33.16 -10.71 -2.64
N ASN A 165 -33.84 -11.52 -1.84
CA ASN A 165 -34.02 -12.95 -2.10
C ASN A 165 -34.97 -13.18 -3.27
N GLU A 166 -36.08 -12.45 -3.31
CA GLU A 166 -37.05 -12.48 -4.41
C GLU A 166 -36.43 -12.02 -5.73
N LEU A 167 -35.53 -11.03 -5.70
CA LEU A 167 -34.81 -10.57 -6.89
C LEU A 167 -34.01 -11.71 -7.54
N GLY A 168 -33.33 -12.53 -6.74
CA GLY A 168 -32.60 -13.70 -7.23
C GLY A 168 -33.53 -14.76 -7.84
N GLN A 169 -34.67 -15.02 -7.18
CA GLN A 169 -35.70 -15.96 -7.69
C GLN A 169 -36.38 -15.47 -8.96
N GLU A 170 -36.57 -14.17 -9.09
CA GLU A 170 -37.18 -13.57 -10.27
C GLU A 170 -36.21 -13.59 -11.47
N ALA A 171 -34.92 -13.36 -11.23
CA ALA A 171 -33.89 -13.39 -12.26
C ALA A 171 -33.77 -14.74 -12.98
N VAL A 172 -33.92 -15.86 -12.26
CA VAL A 172 -33.79 -17.19 -12.88
C VAL A 172 -34.97 -17.56 -13.78
N LYS A 173 -36.07 -16.81 -13.74
CA LYS A 173 -37.25 -16.97 -14.63
C LYS A 173 -37.09 -16.25 -15.96
N ALA A 174 -36.04 -15.44 -16.12
CA ALA A 174 -35.83 -14.64 -17.33
C ALA A 174 -35.69 -15.52 -18.58
N THR A 175 -36.26 -15.04 -19.68
CA THR A 175 -36.09 -15.68 -21.00
C THR A 175 -35.18 -14.87 -21.91
N LYS A 176 -35.08 -13.56 -21.66
CA LYS A 176 -34.24 -12.64 -22.41
C LYS A 176 -33.71 -11.54 -21.48
N PRO A 177 -32.58 -11.79 -20.78
CA PRO A 177 -32.00 -10.80 -19.87
C PRO A 177 -31.84 -9.43 -20.52
N SER A 178 -32.26 -8.37 -19.81
CA SER A 178 -32.14 -7.00 -20.29
C SER A 178 -30.68 -6.58 -20.38
N GLU A 179 -30.33 -5.84 -21.42
CA GLU A 179 -29.00 -5.24 -21.53
C GLU A 179 -28.93 -4.02 -20.60
N ILE A 180 -27.96 -4.04 -19.68
CA ILE A 180 -27.72 -2.95 -18.74
C ILE A 180 -26.30 -2.47 -18.95
N SER A 181 -26.20 -1.26 -19.46
CA SER A 181 -24.97 -0.60 -19.90
C SER A 181 -24.28 0.15 -18.75
N SER A 182 -25.05 0.62 -17.77
CA SER A 182 -24.57 1.52 -16.73
C SER A 182 -23.69 0.84 -15.69
N GLN A 183 -22.48 1.38 -15.51
CA GLN A 183 -21.54 0.92 -14.47
C GLN A 183 -21.70 1.64 -13.12
N CYS A 184 -22.65 2.56 -12.97
CA CYS A 184 -22.93 3.27 -11.72
C CYS A 184 -24.31 2.90 -11.18
N VAL A 185 -24.47 2.79 -9.86
CA VAL A 185 -25.78 2.55 -9.22
C VAL A 185 -26.80 3.59 -9.67
N VAL A 186 -26.42 4.88 -9.64
CA VAL A 186 -27.32 6.00 -9.98
C VAL A 186 -27.86 5.90 -11.41
N PHE A 187 -26.99 5.60 -12.38
CA PHE A 187 -27.42 5.45 -13.77
C PHE A 187 -28.21 4.15 -14.00
N ALA A 188 -27.84 3.07 -13.29
CA ALA A 188 -28.58 1.82 -13.34
C ALA A 188 -30.02 1.97 -12.82
N GLU A 189 -30.27 2.84 -11.82
CA GLU A 189 -31.64 3.15 -11.38
C GLU A 189 -32.48 3.77 -12.51
N SER A 190 -31.94 4.76 -13.22
CA SER A 190 -32.64 5.38 -14.36
C SER A 190 -32.85 4.39 -15.51
N GLU A 191 -31.89 3.51 -15.76
CA GLU A 191 -31.97 2.47 -16.79
C GLU A 191 -33.06 1.43 -16.45
N VAL A 192 -33.13 0.98 -15.19
CA VAL A 192 -34.20 0.08 -14.70
C VAL A 192 -35.59 0.71 -14.87
N ILE A 193 -35.75 1.98 -14.51
CA ILE A 193 -37.02 2.71 -14.68
C ILE A 193 -37.38 2.80 -16.16
N SER A 194 -36.41 3.11 -17.03
CA SER A 194 -36.63 3.18 -18.48
C SER A 194 -37.04 1.83 -19.07
N LEU A 195 -36.39 0.74 -18.65
CA LEU A 195 -36.71 -0.62 -19.10
C LEU A 195 -38.11 -1.04 -18.66
N ARG A 196 -38.51 -0.73 -17.42
CA ARG A 196 -39.90 -0.93 -16.95
C ARG A 196 -40.90 -0.14 -17.81
N ALA A 197 -40.62 1.13 -18.10
CA ALA A 197 -41.50 1.96 -18.92
C ALA A 197 -41.63 1.44 -20.37
N LYS A 198 -40.58 0.79 -20.90
CA LYS A 198 -40.58 0.12 -22.21
C LYS A 198 -41.24 -1.26 -22.20
N GLY A 199 -41.76 -1.72 -21.06
CA GLY A 199 -42.46 -3.00 -20.94
C GLY A 199 -41.55 -4.23 -20.78
N ALA A 200 -40.27 -4.05 -20.45
CA ALA A 200 -39.41 -5.19 -20.10
C ALA A 200 -39.92 -5.88 -18.84
N SER A 201 -39.87 -7.21 -18.82
CA SER A 201 -40.36 -7.99 -17.67
C SER A 201 -39.46 -7.81 -16.45
N ARG A 202 -40.03 -7.98 -15.24
CA ARG A 202 -39.25 -7.93 -13.98
C ARG A 202 -38.13 -8.97 -13.99
N ALA A 203 -38.42 -10.19 -14.45
CA ALA A 203 -37.46 -11.27 -14.60
C ALA A 203 -36.29 -10.89 -15.50
N ASP A 204 -36.56 -10.35 -16.69
CA ASP A 204 -35.52 -9.97 -17.65
C ASP A 204 -34.64 -8.84 -17.12
N ILE A 205 -35.23 -7.84 -16.45
CA ILE A 205 -34.46 -6.76 -15.81
C ILE A 205 -33.60 -7.31 -14.67
N ALA A 206 -34.18 -8.16 -13.81
CA ALA A 206 -33.46 -8.77 -12.70
C ALA A 206 -32.26 -9.59 -13.19
N ALA A 207 -32.42 -10.41 -14.24
CA ALA A 207 -31.31 -11.15 -14.84
C ALA A 207 -30.24 -10.22 -15.44
N GLY A 208 -30.65 -9.14 -16.10
CA GLY A 208 -29.73 -8.12 -16.63
C GLY A 208 -28.84 -7.49 -15.55
N ILE A 209 -29.41 -7.20 -14.38
CA ILE A 209 -28.70 -6.63 -13.22
C ILE A 209 -27.69 -7.62 -12.63
N HIS A 210 -28.07 -8.90 -12.48
CA HIS A 210 -27.14 -9.93 -11.99
C HIS A 210 -25.99 -10.14 -12.98
N LEU A 211 -26.26 -10.18 -14.29
CA LEU A 211 -25.21 -10.29 -15.31
C LEU A 211 -24.28 -9.07 -15.32
N ALA A 212 -24.82 -7.86 -15.17
CA ALA A 212 -24.02 -6.64 -15.05
C ALA A 212 -23.13 -6.66 -13.80
N THR A 213 -23.63 -7.22 -12.70
CA THR A 213 -22.86 -7.42 -11.45
C THR A 213 -21.78 -8.48 -11.64
N ALA A 214 -22.11 -9.63 -12.22
CA ALA A 214 -21.17 -10.72 -12.47
C ALA A 214 -20.02 -10.29 -13.37
N ARG A 215 -20.28 -9.45 -14.39
CA ARG A 215 -19.24 -8.86 -15.25
C ARG A 215 -18.18 -8.09 -14.46
N ARG A 216 -18.54 -7.45 -13.35
CA ARG A 216 -17.59 -6.76 -12.48
C ARG A 216 -16.77 -7.73 -11.66
N VAL A 217 -17.42 -8.76 -11.11
CA VAL A 217 -16.73 -9.82 -10.38
C VAL A 217 -15.69 -10.49 -11.28
N ARG A 218 -16.02 -10.78 -12.55
CA ARG A 218 -15.04 -11.27 -13.53
C ARG A 218 -13.88 -10.29 -13.75
N ASN A 219 -14.16 -8.99 -13.91
CA ASN A 219 -13.11 -7.97 -14.09
C ASN A 219 -12.24 -7.78 -12.83
N LEU A 220 -12.80 -8.08 -11.65
CA LEU A 220 -12.08 -8.12 -10.39
C LEU A 220 -11.12 -9.31 -10.39
N LEU A 221 -11.62 -10.52 -10.67
CA LEU A 221 -10.85 -11.76 -10.71
C LEU A 221 -9.77 -11.78 -11.80
N SER A 222 -9.95 -11.08 -12.92
CA SER A 222 -8.94 -11.02 -13.99
C SER A 222 -7.58 -10.45 -13.55
N ARG A 223 -7.53 -9.79 -12.38
CA ARG A 223 -6.30 -9.25 -11.79
C ARG A 223 -5.48 -10.29 -11.02
N ILE A 224 -6.13 -11.29 -10.43
CA ILE A 224 -5.49 -12.32 -9.58
C ILE A 224 -5.52 -13.73 -10.22
N GLY A 225 -6.26 -13.88 -11.32
CA GLY A 225 -6.49 -15.16 -12.00
C GLY A 225 -7.65 -15.96 -11.40
N LEU A 226 -8.22 -16.86 -12.19
CA LEU A 226 -9.28 -17.79 -11.76
C LEU A 226 -8.73 -19.21 -11.77
N GLU A 227 -8.70 -19.85 -10.60
CA GLU A 227 -8.33 -21.27 -10.45
C GLU A 227 -9.56 -22.12 -10.12
N PRO A 228 -9.64 -23.37 -10.63
CA PRO A 228 -10.71 -24.31 -10.28
C PRO A 228 -10.83 -24.51 -8.77
N GLY A 229 -12.06 -24.68 -8.27
CA GLY A 229 -12.35 -24.67 -6.84
C GLY A 229 -12.84 -23.29 -6.39
N LEU A 230 -13.96 -22.86 -6.97
CA LEU A 230 -14.55 -21.55 -6.74
C LEU A 230 -15.51 -21.58 -5.54
N ALA A 231 -15.32 -20.67 -4.58
CA ALA A 231 -16.27 -20.42 -3.49
C ALA A 231 -16.97 -19.08 -3.70
N PHE A 232 -18.26 -19.01 -3.33
CA PHE A 232 -19.01 -17.76 -3.28
C PHE A 232 -19.51 -17.55 -1.85
N THR A 233 -19.02 -16.49 -1.19
CA THR A 233 -19.26 -16.18 0.22
C THR A 233 -19.78 -14.74 0.39
N GLY A 234 -20.10 -14.36 1.62
CA GLY A 234 -20.62 -13.03 1.95
C GLY A 234 -22.14 -12.96 1.93
N GLY A 235 -22.68 -11.76 2.21
CA GLY A 235 -24.12 -11.56 2.41
C GLY A 235 -24.99 -11.84 1.18
N VAL A 236 -24.40 -11.93 -0.01
CA VAL A 236 -25.11 -12.22 -1.28
C VAL A 236 -25.01 -13.70 -1.70
N ALA A 237 -24.29 -14.54 -0.94
CA ALA A 237 -24.02 -15.93 -1.31
C ALA A 237 -25.28 -16.76 -1.61
N ASN A 238 -26.40 -16.47 -0.92
CA ASN A 238 -27.68 -17.16 -1.09
C ASN A 238 -28.54 -16.64 -2.25
N ASN A 239 -28.12 -15.58 -2.95
CA ASN A 239 -28.85 -15.08 -4.10
C ASN A 239 -28.61 -16.00 -5.32
N ILE A 240 -29.61 -16.83 -5.63
CA ILE A 240 -29.52 -17.83 -6.71
C ILE A 240 -29.34 -17.22 -8.11
N GLY A 241 -29.87 -16.01 -8.34
CA GLY A 241 -29.69 -15.27 -9.60
C GLY A 241 -28.24 -14.81 -9.76
N MET A 242 -27.63 -14.36 -8.67
CA MET A 242 -26.21 -13.98 -8.62
C MET A 242 -25.30 -15.19 -8.83
N LYS A 243 -25.59 -16.30 -8.13
CA LYS A 243 -24.87 -17.56 -8.29
C LYS A 243 -24.86 -18.02 -9.74
N LYS A 244 -26.05 -18.12 -10.36
CA LYS A 244 -26.21 -18.48 -11.78
C LYS A 244 -25.43 -17.53 -12.69
N ALA A 245 -25.56 -16.21 -12.50
CA ALA A 245 -24.87 -15.24 -13.34
C ALA A 245 -23.34 -15.31 -13.22
N ILE A 246 -22.80 -15.67 -12.05
CA ILE A 246 -21.35 -15.90 -11.86
C ILE A 246 -20.93 -17.20 -12.58
N GLU A 247 -21.66 -18.30 -12.37
CA GLU A 247 -21.36 -19.60 -12.99
C GLU A 247 -21.41 -19.51 -14.52
N ASP A 248 -22.46 -18.90 -15.08
CA ASP A 248 -22.65 -18.71 -16.52
C ASP A 248 -21.52 -17.86 -17.13
N LEU A 249 -21.02 -16.86 -16.40
CA LEU A 249 -20.02 -15.92 -16.91
C LEU A 249 -18.58 -16.41 -16.75
N LEU A 250 -18.29 -17.12 -15.65
CA LEU A 250 -16.95 -17.65 -15.36
C LEU A 250 -16.73 -19.05 -15.92
N GLU A 251 -17.79 -19.71 -16.40
CA GLU A 251 -17.76 -21.09 -16.91
C GLU A 251 -17.16 -22.08 -15.89
N GLN A 252 -17.38 -21.81 -14.59
CA GLN A 252 -16.94 -22.65 -13.49
C GLN A 252 -18.06 -22.81 -12.46
N PRO A 253 -18.31 -24.04 -11.95
CA PRO A 253 -19.30 -24.25 -10.92
C PRO A 253 -18.83 -23.67 -9.58
N ILE A 254 -19.76 -23.07 -8.84
CA ILE A 254 -19.52 -22.65 -7.46
C ILE A 254 -19.68 -23.86 -6.54
N SER A 255 -18.68 -24.07 -5.70
CA SER A 255 -18.65 -25.15 -4.72
C SER A 255 -19.81 -25.05 -3.74
N LEU A 256 -20.44 -26.19 -3.44
CA LEU A 256 -21.48 -26.29 -2.44
C LEU A 256 -20.86 -26.62 -1.08
N PHE A 257 -21.34 -25.94 -0.05
CA PHE A 257 -20.95 -26.17 1.33
C PHE A 257 -22.10 -26.73 2.12
N LYS A 258 -21.78 -27.47 3.18
CA LYS A 258 -22.77 -28.02 4.11
C LYS A 258 -23.21 -26.99 5.13
N LEU A 259 -22.30 -26.08 5.53
CA LEU A 259 -22.67 -24.83 6.19
C LEU A 259 -23.08 -23.81 5.14
N ASP A 260 -24.06 -22.98 5.47
CA ASP A 260 -24.38 -21.81 4.65
C ASP A 260 -23.14 -20.89 4.53
N ALA A 261 -22.80 -20.54 3.29
CA ALA A 261 -21.63 -19.75 2.95
C ALA A 261 -21.65 -18.33 3.51
N ILE A 262 -22.80 -17.83 3.98
CA ILE A 262 -22.89 -16.55 4.71
C ILE A 262 -22.11 -16.57 6.03
N TYR A 263 -21.86 -17.77 6.61
CA TYR A 263 -21.10 -17.94 7.84
C TYR A 263 -19.60 -18.15 7.61
N ALA A 264 -19.11 -18.14 6.37
CA ALA A 264 -17.70 -18.41 6.08
C ALA A 264 -16.75 -17.46 6.84
N GLY A 265 -17.03 -16.15 6.86
CA GLY A 265 -16.24 -15.18 7.62
C GLY A 265 -16.23 -15.46 9.13
N ALA A 266 -17.40 -15.68 9.73
CA ALA A 266 -17.50 -16.01 11.15
C ALA A 266 -16.84 -17.35 11.49
N LEU A 267 -16.92 -18.36 10.62
CA LEU A 267 -16.25 -19.64 10.79
C LEU A 267 -14.72 -19.46 10.76
N GLY A 268 -14.19 -18.76 9.76
CA GLY A 268 -12.75 -18.52 9.70
C GLY A 268 -12.24 -17.70 10.89
N ALA A 269 -13.02 -16.73 11.38
CA ALA A 269 -12.74 -16.03 12.63
C ALA A 269 -12.67 -17.02 13.82
N ALA A 270 -13.62 -17.94 13.95
CA ALA A 270 -13.58 -18.95 15.01
C ALA A 270 -12.35 -19.87 14.91
N VAL A 271 -11.94 -20.25 13.70
CA VAL A 271 -10.70 -21.02 13.49
C VAL A 271 -9.46 -20.19 13.88
N HIS A 272 -9.39 -18.91 13.51
CA HIS A 272 -8.33 -18.02 13.98
C HIS A 272 -8.30 -17.93 15.50
N ALA A 273 -9.46 -17.87 16.16
CA ALA A 273 -9.55 -17.83 17.61
C ALA A 273 -8.93 -19.08 18.26
N GLN A 274 -9.11 -20.28 17.66
CA GLN A 274 -8.41 -21.49 18.11
C GLN A 274 -6.89 -21.37 17.94
N ASN A 275 -6.43 -20.87 16.79
CA ASN A 275 -5.00 -20.70 16.52
C ASN A 275 -4.36 -19.71 17.50
N TYR A 276 -5.01 -18.58 17.78
CA TYR A 276 -4.52 -17.58 18.73
C TYR A 276 -4.57 -18.05 20.18
N GLN A 277 -5.56 -18.86 20.57
CA GLN A 277 -5.58 -19.46 21.89
C GLN A 277 -4.37 -20.39 22.10
N VAL A 278 -3.97 -21.14 21.07
CA VAL A 278 -2.76 -22.00 21.10
C VAL A 278 -1.48 -21.17 21.08
N ALA A 279 -1.44 -20.07 20.31
CA ALA A 279 -0.27 -19.18 20.21
C ALA A 279 -0.11 -18.23 21.41
N GLY A 280 -1.21 -17.85 22.06
CA GLY A 280 -1.29 -16.92 23.20
C GLY A 280 -0.57 -17.41 24.46
N ALA A 281 -0.20 -18.69 24.52
CA ALA A 281 0.74 -19.22 25.51
C ALA A 281 2.21 -18.78 25.28
N ARG A 282 2.51 -18.05 24.19
CA ARG A 282 3.86 -17.60 23.81
C ARG A 282 4.04 -16.08 23.60
N GLU A 283 2.98 -15.26 23.58
CA GLU A 283 3.04 -13.88 23.06
C GLU A 283 2.88 -12.71 24.06
N GLU A 284 2.81 -12.93 25.38
CA GLU A 284 2.75 -11.84 26.38
C GLU A 284 4.02 -10.95 26.50
N SER A 285 4.95 -10.94 25.53
CA SER A 285 6.23 -10.22 25.65
C SER A 285 6.67 -9.36 24.45
N ARG A 286 5.74 -8.78 23.68
CA ARG A 286 6.11 -7.96 22.50
C ARG A 286 5.74 -6.47 22.55
N ALA A 287 5.54 -5.90 23.73
CA ALA A 287 5.61 -4.44 23.91
C ALA A 287 7.06 -4.02 24.22
N GLY A 288 7.91 -3.99 23.19
CA GLY A 288 9.27 -3.45 23.31
C GLY A 288 9.23 -1.93 23.35
N THR A 289 9.59 -1.34 24.49
CA THR A 289 9.97 0.08 24.61
C THR A 289 11.26 0.31 23.82
N GLY A 290 11.14 0.50 22.50
CA GLY A 290 12.26 0.69 21.59
C GLY A 290 12.95 2.04 21.79
N PHE A 291 14.24 2.09 21.47
CA PHE A 291 14.98 3.35 21.33
C PHE A 291 14.25 4.27 20.34
N VAL A 292 14.06 5.54 20.73
CA VAL A 292 13.47 6.59 19.87
C VAL A 292 14.58 7.58 19.55
N LEU A 293 14.83 7.81 18.26
CA LEU A 293 15.78 8.82 17.82
C LEU A 293 15.11 10.20 17.89
N ASP A 294 15.63 11.09 18.73
CA ASP A 294 15.19 12.49 18.76
C ASP A 294 15.78 13.26 17.57
N LEU A 295 14.91 13.69 16.67
CA LEU A 295 15.24 14.47 15.47
C LEU A 295 14.93 15.96 15.61
N THR A 296 14.57 16.45 16.80
CA THR A 296 14.19 17.86 17.00
C THR A 296 15.30 18.83 16.57
N ASP A 297 16.57 18.50 16.85
CA ASP A 297 17.73 19.31 16.42
C ASP A 297 17.84 19.35 14.88
N LEU A 298 17.61 18.23 14.20
CA LEU A 298 17.60 18.14 12.73
C LEU A 298 16.52 19.04 12.14
N GLU A 299 15.30 18.96 12.66
CA GLU A 299 14.17 19.77 12.21
C GLU A 299 14.43 21.27 12.39
N ASN A 300 14.98 21.67 13.54
CA ASN A 300 15.36 23.05 13.82
C ASN A 300 16.42 23.58 12.86
N ARG A 301 17.43 22.77 12.52
CA ARG A 301 18.45 23.13 11.52
C ARG A 301 17.84 23.32 10.14
N ILE A 302 16.97 22.41 9.70
CA ILE A 302 16.27 22.53 8.42
C ILE A 302 15.42 23.80 8.38
N ALA A 303 14.65 24.08 9.44
CA ALA A 303 13.81 25.27 9.53
C ALA A 303 14.64 26.56 9.46
N LYS A 304 15.75 26.62 10.21
CA LYS A 304 16.68 27.76 10.17
C LYS A 304 17.30 27.96 8.79
N GLN A 305 17.68 26.87 8.11
CA GLN A 305 18.23 26.94 6.76
C GLN A 305 17.18 27.41 5.75
N GLN A 306 15.94 26.94 5.85
CA GLN A 306 14.83 27.46 5.04
C GLN A 306 14.55 28.94 5.30
N GLU A 307 14.57 29.38 6.55
CA GLU A 307 14.44 30.80 6.91
C GLU A 307 15.59 31.64 6.33
N THR A 308 16.82 31.13 6.36
CA THR A 308 17.99 31.78 5.74
C THR A 308 17.78 31.94 4.23
N VAL A 309 17.25 30.92 3.55
CA VAL A 309 16.88 31.01 2.13
C VAL A 309 15.75 32.03 1.90
N ILE A 310 14.71 32.01 2.73
CA ILE A 310 13.56 32.93 2.60
C ILE A 310 14.00 34.39 2.75
N THR A 311 14.82 34.67 3.77
CA THR A 311 15.26 36.02 4.12
C THR A 311 16.45 36.49 3.28
N GLY A 312 17.25 35.57 2.72
CA GLY A 312 18.51 35.89 2.06
C GLY A 312 19.59 36.40 3.02
N ALA A 313 19.53 36.01 4.30
CA ALA A 313 20.41 36.56 5.35
C ALA A 313 21.91 36.34 5.10
N ASP A 314 22.29 35.33 4.33
CA ASP A 314 23.68 35.03 3.97
C ASP A 314 24.15 35.67 2.65
N GLY A 315 23.26 36.40 1.95
CA GLY A 315 23.56 37.10 0.71
C GLY A 315 23.82 36.19 -0.50
N LYS A 316 23.61 34.87 -0.40
CA LYS A 316 23.82 33.92 -1.50
C LYS A 316 22.61 33.86 -2.42
N ASN A 317 22.85 33.55 -3.70
CA ASN A 317 21.77 33.19 -4.62
C ASN A 317 21.08 31.90 -4.17
N LYS A 318 19.81 31.77 -4.55
CA LYS A 318 18.88 30.73 -4.05
C LYS A 318 18.30 29.98 -5.23
N VAL A 319 18.64 28.70 -5.34
CA VAL A 319 18.21 27.86 -6.46
C VAL A 319 17.28 26.74 -6.01
N GLY A 320 16.18 26.57 -6.74
CA GLY A 320 15.29 25.42 -6.60
C GLY A 320 15.69 24.31 -7.58
N TYR A 321 15.45 23.05 -7.23
CA TYR A 321 15.54 21.97 -8.21
C TYR A 321 14.50 20.87 -8.00
N LEU A 322 14.09 20.22 -9.09
CA LEU A 322 12.98 19.25 -9.08
C LEU A 322 13.43 17.78 -8.95
N CYS A 323 14.56 17.42 -9.57
CA CYS A 323 14.94 16.02 -9.80
C CYS A 323 16.23 15.63 -9.09
N THR A 324 16.35 14.37 -8.66
CA THR A 324 17.56 13.87 -8.00
C THR A 324 18.71 13.54 -8.95
N TYR A 325 18.51 13.73 -10.25
CA TYR A 325 19.59 13.74 -11.24
C TYR A 325 20.23 15.13 -11.38
N THR A 326 19.87 16.10 -10.55
CA THR A 326 20.58 17.37 -10.48
C THR A 326 21.90 17.20 -9.68
N PRO A 327 23.07 17.54 -10.25
CA PRO A 327 24.36 17.48 -9.55
C PRO A 327 24.47 18.48 -8.40
N LEU A 328 24.34 18.02 -7.15
CA LEU A 328 24.37 18.91 -5.96
C LEU A 328 25.79 19.39 -5.66
N GLU A 329 26.79 18.58 -6.02
CA GLU A 329 28.20 18.91 -5.94
C GLU A 329 28.51 20.20 -6.71
N LEU A 330 27.86 20.39 -7.87
CA LEU A 330 28.08 21.55 -8.72
C LEU A 330 27.39 22.81 -8.17
N ILE A 331 26.18 22.66 -7.61
CA ILE A 331 25.47 23.74 -6.93
C ILE A 331 26.28 24.26 -5.73
N ASN A 332 26.81 23.35 -4.91
CA ASN A 332 27.62 23.72 -3.75
C ASN A 332 28.98 24.32 -4.17
N ALA A 333 29.60 23.81 -5.25
CA ALA A 333 30.83 24.38 -5.78
C ALA A 333 30.63 25.81 -6.31
N ALA A 334 29.41 26.16 -6.76
CA ALA A 334 29.03 27.52 -7.15
C ALA A 334 28.69 28.44 -5.97
N GLY A 335 28.69 27.93 -4.73
CA GLY A 335 28.45 28.72 -3.53
C GLY A 335 27.02 29.26 -3.41
N VAL A 336 26.03 28.64 -4.06
CA VAL A 336 24.63 29.04 -4.00
C VAL A 336 23.82 28.15 -3.05
N ASN A 337 22.78 28.71 -2.44
CA ASN A 337 21.85 27.97 -1.60
C ASN A 337 20.92 27.10 -2.45
N GLN A 338 20.67 25.88 -2.00
CA GLN A 338 19.85 24.90 -2.72
C GLN A 338 18.59 24.52 -1.96
N VAL A 339 17.49 24.34 -2.70
CA VAL A 339 16.23 23.81 -2.19
C VAL A 339 15.69 22.78 -3.17
N ARG A 340 15.45 21.55 -2.70
CA ARG A 340 14.64 20.61 -3.47
C ARG A 340 13.17 20.98 -3.38
N LEU A 341 12.48 21.04 -4.52
CA LEU A 341 11.05 21.34 -4.62
C LEU A 341 10.27 20.02 -4.64
N PHE A 342 9.96 19.50 -3.45
CA PHE A 342 9.33 18.18 -3.31
C PHE A 342 8.34 18.08 -2.14
N LYS A 343 7.81 19.22 -1.66
CA LYS A 343 6.80 19.26 -0.60
C LYS A 343 5.47 18.64 -1.06
N MET A 344 4.83 17.89 -0.18
CA MET A 344 3.44 17.44 -0.33
C MET A 344 2.51 18.64 -0.19
N GLY A 345 1.58 18.81 -1.14
CA GLY A 345 0.51 19.80 -1.03
C GLY A 345 -0.72 19.20 -0.35
N ASN A 346 -1.45 20.03 0.40
CA ASN A 346 -2.81 19.70 0.84
C ASN A 346 -3.79 19.77 -0.35
N THR A 347 -5.07 19.48 -0.10
CA THR A 347 -6.12 19.51 -1.14
C THR A 347 -6.21 20.85 -1.88
N GLU A 348 -6.05 21.97 -1.17
CA GLU A 348 -6.13 23.32 -1.75
C GLU A 348 -4.93 23.60 -2.66
N VAL A 349 -3.72 23.29 -2.20
CA VAL A 349 -2.49 23.46 -2.97
C VAL A 349 -2.52 22.58 -4.23
N VAL A 350 -2.95 21.32 -4.11
CA VAL A 350 -3.08 20.41 -5.26
C VAL A 350 -4.10 20.97 -6.27
N ALA A 351 -5.26 21.43 -5.81
CA ALA A 351 -6.28 22.02 -6.67
C ALA A 351 -5.80 23.31 -7.37
N SER A 352 -4.99 24.13 -6.68
CA SER A 352 -4.43 25.36 -7.24
C SER A 352 -3.48 25.08 -8.41
N GLY A 353 -2.58 24.09 -8.25
CA GLY A 353 -1.69 23.66 -9.33
C GLY A 353 -2.40 22.93 -10.46
N GLU A 354 -3.53 22.29 -10.18
CA GLU A 354 -4.38 21.67 -11.21
C GLU A 354 -4.93 22.69 -12.21
N GLN A 355 -5.19 23.94 -11.78
CA GLN A 355 -5.66 25.01 -12.66
C GLN A 355 -4.62 25.45 -13.71
N ILE A 356 -3.33 25.11 -13.52
CA ILE A 356 -2.25 25.36 -14.48
C ILE A 356 -1.97 24.11 -15.32
N THR A 357 -2.15 22.94 -14.70
CA THR A 357 -1.96 21.64 -15.34
C THR A 357 -3.30 21.05 -15.77
N GLN A 358 -3.57 19.79 -15.42
CA GLN A 358 -4.82 19.07 -15.65
C GLN A 358 -4.98 18.00 -14.56
N SER A 359 -6.20 17.50 -14.37
CA SER A 359 -6.51 16.46 -13.38
C SER A 359 -5.69 15.16 -13.54
N VAL A 360 -5.20 14.89 -14.76
CA VAL A 360 -4.37 13.72 -15.11
C VAL A 360 -2.88 13.90 -14.79
N PHE A 361 -2.45 15.01 -14.17
CA PHE A 361 -1.10 15.13 -13.63
C PHE A 361 -1.01 14.50 -12.25
N CYS A 362 0.16 13.95 -11.89
CA CYS A 362 0.34 13.41 -10.56
C CYS A 362 0.36 14.52 -9.51
N ASP A 363 -0.14 14.22 -8.31
CA ASP A 363 -0.29 15.21 -7.24
C ASP A 363 1.04 15.86 -6.85
N PHE A 364 2.17 15.15 -6.93
CA PHE A 364 3.49 15.73 -6.74
C PHE A 364 3.73 16.97 -7.60
N THR A 365 3.47 16.85 -8.91
CA THR A 365 3.66 17.95 -9.85
C THR A 365 2.64 19.07 -9.66
N LYS A 366 1.39 18.72 -9.33
CA LYS A 366 0.36 19.70 -9.01
C LYS A 366 0.71 20.47 -7.73
N SER A 367 1.23 19.80 -6.70
CA SER A 367 1.65 20.46 -5.46
C SER A 367 2.77 21.46 -5.67
N ILE A 368 3.73 21.17 -6.55
CA ILE A 368 4.84 22.10 -6.84
C ILE A 368 4.30 23.40 -7.44
N LEU A 369 3.46 23.32 -8.48
CA LEU A 369 2.88 24.50 -9.12
C LEU A 369 1.86 25.21 -8.21
N GLY A 370 1.10 24.44 -7.43
CA GLY A 370 0.22 24.95 -6.41
C GLY A 370 0.97 25.79 -5.37
N ALA A 371 2.12 25.31 -4.89
CA ALA A 371 2.93 26.04 -3.93
C ALA A 371 3.47 27.36 -4.51
N PHE A 372 3.87 27.40 -5.79
CA PHE A 372 4.22 28.66 -6.47
C PHE A 372 3.01 29.61 -6.55
N LYS A 373 1.84 29.09 -6.91
CA LYS A 373 0.63 29.89 -7.11
C LYS A 373 0.04 30.44 -5.80
N GLU A 374 -0.02 29.62 -4.76
CA GLU A 374 -0.39 30.05 -3.40
C GLU A 374 0.71 30.89 -2.75
N GLY A 375 1.90 30.86 -3.33
CA GLY A 375 2.99 31.73 -2.96
C GLY A 375 3.67 31.33 -1.67
N ASP A 376 4.01 30.04 -1.56
CA ASP A 376 4.88 29.48 -0.51
C ASP A 376 6.14 30.36 -0.37
N PRO A 377 6.46 30.82 0.86
CA PRO A 377 7.57 31.75 1.09
C PRO A 377 8.91 31.24 0.58
N LEU A 378 9.17 29.94 0.70
CA LEU A 378 10.43 29.34 0.25
C LEU A 378 10.51 29.34 -1.28
N TYR A 379 9.40 29.07 -1.96
CA TYR A 379 9.35 28.99 -3.43
C TYR A 379 9.45 30.40 -4.04
N LYS A 380 8.79 31.39 -3.43
CA LYS A 380 8.88 32.80 -3.83
C LYS A 380 10.28 33.39 -3.66
N ALA A 381 11.08 32.88 -2.73
CA ALA A 381 12.40 33.40 -2.43
C ALA A 381 13.50 32.95 -3.42
N LEU A 382 13.18 32.03 -4.33
CA LEU A 382 14.13 31.46 -5.27
C LEU A 382 14.44 32.45 -6.39
N ASP A 383 15.73 32.58 -6.72
CA ASP A 383 16.19 33.38 -7.86
C ASP A 383 16.01 32.61 -9.17
N LYS A 384 16.13 31.28 -9.12
CA LYS A 384 16.07 30.41 -10.30
C LYS A 384 15.71 28.97 -9.94
N VAL A 385 15.06 28.26 -10.87
CA VAL A 385 14.75 26.82 -10.74
C VAL A 385 15.44 26.01 -11.83
N TYR A 386 15.95 24.84 -11.49
CA TYR A 386 16.61 23.94 -12.42
C TYR A 386 15.97 22.54 -12.42
N THR A 387 15.95 21.89 -13.58
CA THR A 387 15.56 20.48 -13.63
C THR A 387 16.26 19.71 -14.73
N PHE A 388 16.83 18.57 -14.34
CA PHE A 388 17.15 17.47 -15.26
C PHE A 388 15.92 16.58 -15.38
N TYR A 389 15.07 16.86 -16.38
CA TYR A 389 13.72 16.30 -16.37
C TYR A 389 13.72 14.78 -16.56
N THR A 390 12.95 14.10 -15.72
CA THR A 390 12.75 12.65 -15.84
C THR A 390 11.46 12.35 -16.58
N CYS A 391 10.29 12.61 -15.99
CA CYS A 391 9.01 12.37 -16.65
C CYS A 391 8.51 13.61 -17.40
N ASP A 392 7.54 13.40 -18.29
CA ASP A 392 6.90 14.49 -19.03
C ASP A 392 6.19 15.48 -18.10
N CYS A 393 5.63 15.00 -16.98
CA CYS A 393 5.03 15.88 -15.98
C CYS A 393 6.05 16.86 -15.37
N ILE A 394 7.26 16.40 -15.02
CA ILE A 394 8.32 17.26 -14.47
C ILE A 394 8.86 18.22 -15.53
N LYS A 395 8.96 17.79 -16.80
CA LYS A 395 9.30 18.70 -17.90
C LYS A 395 8.29 19.85 -17.99
N LYS A 396 6.98 19.53 -18.02
CA LYS A 396 5.91 20.53 -18.11
C LYS A 396 5.81 21.42 -16.89
N VAL A 397 6.13 20.91 -15.70
CA VAL A 397 6.22 21.72 -14.48
C VAL A 397 7.39 22.69 -14.56
N GLY A 398 8.57 22.26 -15.04
CA GLY A 398 9.70 23.15 -15.26
C GLY A 398 9.36 24.31 -16.21
N GLU A 399 8.69 24.00 -17.34
CA GLU A 399 8.24 25.00 -18.31
C GLU A 399 7.26 25.99 -17.67
N ALA A 400 6.24 25.48 -16.97
CA ALA A 400 5.24 26.31 -16.30
C ALA A 400 5.83 27.20 -15.17
N ILE A 401 6.86 26.73 -14.46
CA ILE A 401 7.56 27.57 -13.47
C ILE A 401 8.22 28.77 -14.18
N GLY A 402 8.94 28.51 -15.28
CA GLY A 402 9.61 29.55 -16.07
C GLY A 402 8.64 30.55 -16.71
N ASP A 403 7.52 30.06 -17.23
CA ASP A 403 6.52 30.88 -17.93
C ASP A 403 5.71 31.77 -16.98
N PHE A 404 5.45 31.31 -15.75
CA PHE A 404 4.46 31.96 -14.87
C PHE A 404 5.00 32.51 -13.54
N PHE A 405 6.17 32.06 -13.05
CA PHE A 405 6.57 32.33 -11.66
C PHE A 405 8.00 32.81 -11.48
N THR A 406 8.98 31.96 -11.79
CA THR A 406 10.40 32.18 -11.46
C THR A 406 11.22 31.68 -12.64
N PRO A 407 12.31 32.36 -13.04
CA PRO A 407 13.18 31.87 -14.11
C PRO A 407 13.53 30.39 -13.90
N ALA A 408 13.37 29.59 -14.96
CA ALA A 408 13.61 28.16 -14.88
C ALA A 408 14.33 27.64 -16.12
N ASP A 409 15.37 26.82 -15.90
CA ASP A 409 16.07 26.12 -16.98
C ASP A 409 15.89 24.61 -16.87
N ILE A 410 15.77 23.99 -18.04
CA ILE A 410 15.48 22.58 -18.20
C ILE A 410 16.63 21.94 -18.98
N TYR A 411 17.32 21.01 -18.33
CA TYR A 411 18.36 20.19 -18.93
C TYR A 411 17.82 18.82 -19.29
N ILE A 412 18.34 18.26 -20.37
CA ILE A 412 17.91 16.98 -20.92
C ILE A 412 18.67 15.85 -20.23
N LEU A 413 17.95 15.03 -19.49
CA LEU A 413 18.49 13.81 -18.92
C LEU A 413 18.32 12.63 -19.91
N PRO A 414 19.43 12.09 -20.47
CA PRO A 414 19.34 11.05 -21.49
C PRO A 414 18.79 9.75 -20.91
N ARG A 415 18.05 9.02 -21.75
CA ARG A 415 17.33 7.80 -21.33
C ARG A 415 18.20 6.55 -21.36
N LEU A 416 19.12 6.45 -22.33
CA LEU A 416 19.89 5.24 -22.64
C LEU A 416 21.22 5.25 -21.87
N ARG A 417 21.17 5.12 -20.54
CA ARG A 417 22.34 5.23 -19.64
C ARG A 417 23.52 4.29 -19.95
N HIS A 418 23.26 3.18 -20.65
CA HIS A 418 24.29 2.23 -21.06
C HIS A 418 25.08 2.66 -22.32
N LYS A 419 24.65 3.71 -23.02
CA LYS A 419 25.35 4.22 -24.21
C LYS A 419 26.36 5.29 -23.81
N GLU A 420 27.59 5.16 -24.28
CA GLU A 420 28.64 6.17 -24.12
C GLU A 420 28.20 7.55 -24.61
N SER A 421 27.57 7.62 -25.79
CA SER A 421 27.02 8.88 -26.32
C SER A 421 25.97 9.55 -25.43
N SER A 422 25.24 8.78 -24.62
CA SER A 422 24.32 9.35 -23.61
C SER A 422 25.07 9.91 -22.41
N ARG A 423 26.18 9.30 -22.00
CA ARG A 423 27.03 9.80 -20.91
C ARG A 423 27.72 11.10 -21.32
N ASP A 424 28.28 11.15 -22.53
CA ASP A 424 28.92 12.35 -23.08
C ASP A 424 27.93 13.51 -23.25
N TYR A 425 26.71 13.19 -23.71
CA TYR A 425 25.64 14.18 -23.82
C TYR A 425 25.26 14.73 -22.43
N TYR A 426 25.13 13.86 -21.43
CA TYR A 426 24.81 14.30 -20.07
C TYR A 426 25.94 15.13 -19.45
N ARG A 427 27.20 14.78 -19.68
CA ARG A 427 28.35 15.62 -19.33
C ARG A 427 28.26 17.00 -19.95
N THR A 428 27.83 17.09 -21.21
CA THR A 428 27.62 18.38 -21.90
C THR A 428 26.52 19.20 -21.22
N GLU A 429 25.40 18.57 -20.85
CA GLU A 429 24.34 19.23 -20.09
C GLU A 429 24.81 19.69 -18.69
N ILE A 430 25.70 18.93 -18.04
CA ILE A 430 26.32 19.32 -16.77
C ILE A 430 27.23 20.54 -16.94
N LEU A 431 27.96 20.65 -18.04
CA LEU A 431 28.77 21.83 -18.35
C LEU A 431 27.90 23.06 -18.64
N ASN A 432 26.81 22.90 -19.40
CA ASN A 432 25.83 23.98 -19.60
C ASN A 432 25.25 24.44 -18.26
N PHE A 433 24.92 23.50 -17.38
CA PHE A 433 24.44 23.80 -16.03
C PHE A 433 25.48 24.54 -15.18
N LYS A 434 26.75 24.16 -15.27
CA LYS A 434 27.86 24.88 -14.63
C LYS A 434 27.89 26.33 -15.10
N GLU A 435 27.87 26.57 -16.42
CA GLU A 435 27.93 27.93 -16.96
C GLU A 435 26.77 28.79 -16.47
N ASP A 436 25.57 28.22 -16.33
CA ASP A 436 24.41 28.96 -15.82
C ASP A 436 24.49 29.24 -14.32
N LEU A 437 25.11 28.35 -13.54
CA LEU A 437 25.43 28.60 -12.13
C LEU A 437 26.51 29.69 -11.98
N GLU A 438 27.53 29.70 -12.83
CA GLU A 438 28.57 30.75 -12.84
C GLU A 438 27.96 32.11 -13.21
N LYS A 439 27.06 32.16 -14.20
CA LYS A 439 26.32 33.38 -14.56
C LYS A 439 25.44 33.89 -13.41
N LEU A 440 24.78 32.97 -12.69
CA LEU A 440 23.89 33.33 -11.59
C LEU A 440 24.67 33.84 -10.36
N SER A 441 25.69 33.09 -9.94
CA SER A 441 26.49 33.39 -8.75
C SER A 441 27.50 34.53 -8.95
N GLY A 442 27.87 34.81 -10.20
CA GLY A 442 28.99 35.69 -10.53
C GLY A 442 30.36 35.11 -10.16
N GLN A 443 30.43 33.83 -9.77
CA GLN A 443 31.65 33.15 -9.37
C GLN A 443 32.03 32.08 -10.38
N SER A 444 33.33 31.93 -10.68
CA SER A 444 33.78 30.80 -11.49
C SER A 444 33.89 29.54 -10.65
N VAL A 445 33.42 28.42 -11.22
CA VAL A 445 33.45 27.10 -10.60
C VAL A 445 34.65 26.34 -11.16
N SER A 446 35.72 26.21 -10.37
CA SER A 446 36.92 25.47 -10.78
C SER A 446 36.73 23.96 -10.69
N GLU A 447 37.52 23.20 -11.47
CA GLU A 447 37.51 21.74 -11.37
C GLU A 447 37.91 21.25 -9.97
N GLU A 448 38.85 21.92 -9.31
CA GLU A 448 39.28 21.59 -7.95
C GLU A 448 38.14 21.74 -6.94
N ALA A 449 37.32 22.79 -7.08
CA ALA A 449 36.14 22.99 -6.24
C ALA A 449 35.11 21.87 -6.46
N VAL A 450 34.86 21.48 -7.71
CA VAL A 450 33.96 20.36 -8.02
C VAL A 450 34.49 19.04 -7.46
N ARG A 451 35.80 18.75 -7.59
CA ARG A 451 36.42 17.56 -7.00
C ARG A 451 36.31 17.55 -5.47
N ALA A 452 36.50 18.70 -4.82
CA ALA A 452 36.36 18.82 -3.38
C ALA A 452 34.91 18.49 -2.95
N GLN A 453 33.92 19.01 -3.67
CA GLN A 453 32.52 18.72 -3.42
C GLN A 453 32.16 17.25 -3.71
N ILE A 454 32.69 16.64 -4.77
CA ILE A 454 32.55 15.20 -5.04
C ILE A 454 33.01 14.37 -3.84
N LYS A 455 34.20 14.64 -3.32
CA LYS A 455 34.76 13.93 -2.15
C LYS A 455 33.90 14.13 -0.91
N LEU A 456 33.41 15.33 -0.68
CA LEU A 456 32.57 15.64 0.48
C LEU A 456 31.22 14.93 0.38
N TYR A 457 30.54 15.02 -0.77
CA TYR A 457 29.26 14.35 -1.00
C TYR A 457 29.39 12.81 -0.98
N ASN A 458 30.50 12.25 -1.44
CA ASN A 458 30.79 10.82 -1.28
C ASN A 458 30.80 10.41 0.20
N LYS A 459 31.47 11.18 1.07
CA LYS A 459 31.47 10.96 2.54
C LYS A 459 30.07 11.09 3.14
N VAL A 460 29.32 12.14 2.77
CA VAL A 460 27.94 12.35 3.25
C VAL A 460 27.02 11.20 2.83
N ARG A 461 27.08 10.78 1.56
CA ARG A 461 26.33 9.62 1.04
C ARG A 461 26.72 8.35 1.79
N ALA A 462 28.00 8.11 2.02
CA ALA A 462 28.48 6.95 2.76
C ALA A 462 27.99 6.96 4.21
N ALA A 463 28.02 8.10 4.91
CA ALA A 463 27.52 8.22 6.28
C ALA A 463 26.02 7.90 6.38
N LEU A 464 25.20 8.47 5.48
CA LEU A 464 23.77 8.19 5.43
C LEU A 464 23.46 6.75 4.99
N TYR A 465 24.25 6.20 4.07
CA TYR A 465 24.15 4.78 3.69
C TYR A 465 24.44 3.87 4.90
N ASN A 466 25.50 4.16 5.67
CA ASN A 466 25.84 3.39 6.87
C ASN A 466 24.70 3.41 7.89
N ILE A 467 24.08 4.57 8.13
CA ILE A 467 22.85 4.67 8.96
C ILE A 467 21.76 3.76 8.40
N SER A 468 21.46 3.83 7.10
CA SER A 468 20.46 2.96 6.48
C SER A 468 20.77 1.47 6.67
N THR A 469 22.05 1.06 6.59
CA THR A 469 22.43 -0.35 6.75
C THR A 469 22.23 -0.91 8.15
N LEU A 470 22.16 -0.07 9.20
CA LEU A 470 21.78 -0.53 10.54
C LEU A 470 20.39 -1.16 10.56
N ARG A 471 19.53 -0.82 9.60
CA ARG A 471 18.21 -1.45 9.43
C ARG A 471 18.28 -2.86 8.87
N LYS A 472 19.45 -3.39 8.51
CA LYS A 472 19.66 -4.82 8.21
C LYS A 472 19.71 -5.70 9.47
N ARG A 473 19.89 -5.12 10.67
CA ARG A 473 19.83 -5.81 11.97
C ARG A 473 18.50 -6.53 12.20
N ASN A 474 18.47 -7.48 13.15
CA ASN A 474 17.25 -8.26 13.44
C ASN A 474 16.14 -7.36 14.00
N ASN A 475 16.50 -6.47 14.92
CA ASN A 475 15.67 -5.38 15.41
C ASN A 475 16.26 -4.02 14.97
N PRO A 476 15.80 -3.44 13.86
CA PRO A 476 16.28 -2.16 13.34
C PRO A 476 16.14 -1.01 14.37
N PRO A 477 17.20 -0.25 14.67
CA PRO A 477 17.13 0.85 15.64
C PRO A 477 16.51 2.14 15.09
N LEU A 478 16.10 2.15 13.81
CA LEU A 478 15.62 3.33 13.08
C LEU A 478 14.32 2.99 12.35
N LYS A 479 13.31 3.87 12.42
CA LYS A 479 12.09 3.76 11.61
C LYS A 479 12.34 4.19 10.17
N GLY A 480 11.46 3.79 9.25
CA GLY A 480 11.49 4.29 7.88
C GLY A 480 11.19 5.79 7.82
N GLU A 481 10.25 6.28 8.64
CA GLU A 481 9.92 7.71 8.75
C GLU A 481 11.16 8.55 9.11
N ASP A 482 11.88 8.15 10.15
CA ASP A 482 13.09 8.85 10.61
C ASP A 482 14.14 8.94 9.49
N LEU A 483 14.34 7.87 8.72
CA LEU A 483 15.29 7.91 7.60
C LEU A 483 14.84 8.87 6.50
N LEU A 484 13.53 8.97 6.21
CA LEU A 484 13.05 9.96 5.23
C LEU A 484 13.34 11.39 5.69
N ASP A 485 13.35 11.66 7.00
CA ASP A 485 13.72 12.97 7.54
C ASP A 485 15.22 13.23 7.49
N LEU A 486 16.06 12.19 7.67
CA LEU A 486 17.49 12.29 7.35
C LEU A 486 17.71 12.58 5.86
N VAL A 487 17.04 11.86 4.96
CA VAL A 487 17.14 12.11 3.51
C VAL A 487 16.60 13.49 3.14
N LYS A 488 15.59 14.01 3.85
CA LYS A 488 15.13 15.39 3.70
C LYS A 488 16.26 16.37 4.04
N ALA A 489 16.96 16.19 5.15
CA ALA A 489 18.08 17.04 5.54
C ALA A 489 19.16 17.12 4.47
N TYR A 490 19.48 15.98 3.80
CA TYR A 490 20.41 15.93 2.68
C TYR A 490 20.08 16.93 1.55
N TYR A 491 18.82 17.31 1.38
CA TYR A 491 18.38 18.24 0.35
C TYR A 491 18.31 19.70 0.79
N TYR A 492 18.44 19.99 2.08
CA TYR A 492 18.30 21.35 2.62
C TYR A 492 19.59 21.85 3.27
N LEU A 493 20.33 21.01 3.98
CA LEU A 493 21.47 21.44 4.78
C LEU A 493 22.79 21.40 3.99
N PRO A 494 23.78 22.24 4.37
CA PRO A 494 25.13 22.17 3.83
C PRO A 494 25.81 20.82 4.08
N PRO A 495 26.61 20.30 3.14
CA PRO A 495 27.22 18.96 3.25
C PRO A 495 28.22 18.83 4.40
N GLU A 496 28.93 19.89 4.79
CA GLU A 496 29.84 19.88 5.94
C GLU A 496 29.10 19.65 7.26
N GLU A 497 27.93 20.27 7.41
CA GLU A 497 27.07 20.10 8.58
C GLU A 497 26.44 18.70 8.60
N LEU A 498 25.99 18.22 7.44
CA LEU A 498 25.41 16.89 7.29
C LEU A 498 26.36 15.78 7.68
N LEU A 499 27.64 15.88 7.30
CA LEU A 499 28.62 14.84 7.61
C LEU A 499 28.77 14.67 9.13
N VAL A 500 28.96 15.77 9.86
CA VAL A 500 29.09 15.75 11.33
C VAL A 500 27.82 15.20 11.97
N LEU A 501 26.66 15.64 11.50
CA LEU A 501 25.37 15.22 12.04
C LEU A 501 25.11 13.72 11.83
N TYR A 502 25.39 13.21 10.63
CA TYR A 502 25.22 11.78 10.33
C TYR A 502 26.20 10.89 11.09
N GLU A 503 27.46 11.33 11.28
CA GLU A 503 28.41 10.60 12.12
C GLU A 503 27.90 10.48 13.57
N GLN A 504 27.40 11.56 14.16
CA GLN A 504 26.82 11.56 15.50
C GLN A 504 25.56 10.69 15.62
N ILE A 505 24.68 10.74 14.61
CA ILE A 505 23.47 9.89 14.58
C ILE A 505 23.84 8.42 14.42
N TYR A 506 24.82 8.12 13.56
CA TYR A 506 25.32 6.76 13.38
C TYR A 506 25.87 6.19 14.68
N GLU A 507 26.69 6.94 15.42
CA GLU A 507 27.23 6.50 16.72
C GLU A 507 26.12 6.15 17.72
N LYS A 508 25.09 7.00 17.84
CA LYS A 508 23.93 6.75 18.71
C LYS A 508 23.18 5.48 18.31
N LEU A 509 22.87 5.32 17.01
CA LEU A 509 22.11 4.18 16.50
C LEU A 509 22.90 2.87 16.54
N ALA A 510 24.21 2.92 16.27
CA ALA A 510 25.08 1.75 16.29
C ALA A 510 25.22 1.17 17.70
N ALA A 511 25.16 2.03 18.74
CA ALA A 511 25.20 1.66 20.15
C ALA A 511 23.90 1.01 20.66
N VAL A 512 22.78 1.12 19.93
CA VAL A 512 21.52 0.44 20.30
C VAL A 512 21.71 -1.08 20.18
N PRO A 513 21.42 -1.86 21.24
CA PRO A 513 21.50 -3.32 21.19
C PRO A 513 20.56 -3.92 20.12
N ASP A 514 21.03 -4.96 19.42
CA ASP A 514 20.20 -5.74 18.47
C ASP A 514 19.43 -6.83 19.23
N GLU A 515 18.56 -6.41 20.14
CA GLU A 515 17.75 -7.26 21.01
C GLU A 515 16.25 -7.02 20.76
N GLY A 516 15.43 -8.06 20.95
CA GLY A 516 13.98 -7.99 20.77
C GLY A 516 13.46 -8.82 19.58
N PRO A 517 12.13 -8.90 19.42
CA PRO A 517 11.53 -9.67 18.34
C PRO A 517 11.83 -9.03 16.99
N LYS A 518 12.12 -9.87 15.98
CA LYS A 518 12.20 -9.42 14.58
C LYS A 518 10.80 -8.92 14.19
N PRO A 519 10.63 -7.64 13.81
CA PRO A 519 9.34 -7.16 13.30
C PRO A 519 9.12 -7.68 11.88
N ILE A 520 7.87 -7.64 11.40
CA ILE A 520 7.59 -7.80 9.96
C ILE A 520 8.31 -6.69 9.20
N ARG A 521 9.13 -7.06 8.21
CA ARG A 521 10.04 -6.17 7.49
C ARG A 521 9.48 -5.84 6.13
N LEU A 522 9.21 -4.56 5.89
CA LEU A 522 8.67 -4.08 4.63
C LEU A 522 9.71 -3.30 3.83
N MET A 523 9.67 -3.46 2.50
CA MET A 523 10.29 -2.53 1.56
C MET A 523 9.23 -1.63 0.94
N MET A 524 9.49 -0.33 0.92
CA MET A 524 8.68 0.61 0.16
C MET A 524 9.36 0.90 -1.18
N ALA A 525 8.82 0.34 -2.27
CA ALA A 525 9.37 0.50 -3.61
C ALA A 525 8.44 1.35 -4.49
N GLY A 526 9.01 2.08 -5.45
CA GLY A 526 8.23 2.74 -6.51
C GLY A 526 8.47 4.24 -6.64
N GLY A 527 7.39 5.01 -6.70
CA GLY A 527 7.37 6.44 -6.95
C GLY A 527 7.90 7.29 -5.79
N VAL A 528 7.96 8.60 -6.02
CA VAL A 528 8.39 9.57 -4.99
C VAL A 528 7.44 9.53 -3.78
N VAL A 529 8.01 9.65 -2.59
CA VAL A 529 7.28 10.01 -1.36
C VAL A 529 7.74 11.39 -0.94
N ALA A 530 6.83 12.36 -1.01
CA ALA A 530 7.14 13.77 -0.85
C ALA A 530 7.49 14.15 0.59
N ASP A 531 8.13 15.32 0.75
CA ASP A 531 8.31 15.89 2.09
C ASP A 531 6.95 16.18 2.72
N GLY A 532 6.73 15.69 3.94
CA GLY A 532 5.46 15.74 4.65
C GLY A 532 4.51 14.56 4.40
N ASP A 533 4.71 13.75 3.34
CA ASP A 533 3.89 12.55 3.12
C ASP A 533 4.39 11.41 4.00
N ARG A 534 3.92 11.38 5.25
CA ARG A 534 4.25 10.35 6.26
C ARG A 534 3.10 9.42 6.59
N ARG A 535 1.92 9.66 6.00
CA ARG A 535 0.68 8.96 6.35
C ARG A 535 0.83 7.44 6.25
N LEU A 536 1.41 6.96 5.15
CA LEU A 536 1.61 5.53 4.94
C LEU A 536 2.63 4.94 5.92
N LEU A 537 3.73 5.65 6.21
CA LEU A 537 4.74 5.16 7.16
C LEU A 537 4.18 5.10 8.59
N LYS A 538 3.50 6.14 9.05
CA LYS A 538 2.84 6.16 10.37
C LYS A 538 1.83 5.03 10.51
N LEU A 539 1.01 4.82 9.48
CA LEU A 539 0.06 3.72 9.46
C LEU A 539 0.75 2.35 9.57
N ILE A 540 1.86 2.14 8.87
CA ILE A 540 2.63 0.88 8.93
C ILE A 540 3.31 0.69 10.30
N GLU A 541 4.02 1.72 10.76
CA GLU A 541 4.97 1.61 11.86
C GLU A 541 4.34 1.87 13.23
N ASP A 542 3.31 2.70 13.31
CA ASP A 542 2.63 3.06 14.56
C ASP A 542 1.31 2.30 14.76
N GLU A 543 0.56 1.99 13.69
CA GLU A 543 -0.76 1.37 13.82
C GLU A 543 -0.77 -0.14 13.50
N VAL A 544 -0.12 -0.58 12.42
CA VAL A 544 -0.19 -2.00 11.98
C VAL A 544 0.93 -2.88 12.58
N GLY A 545 1.99 -2.26 13.13
CA GLY A 545 3.05 -2.96 13.84
C GLY A 545 4.02 -3.71 12.93
N ALA A 546 4.41 -3.09 11.81
CA ALA A 546 5.49 -3.55 10.93
C ALA A 546 6.62 -2.49 10.86
N ARG A 547 7.73 -2.80 10.19
CA ARG A 547 8.88 -1.91 10.08
C ARG A 547 9.25 -1.70 8.62
N VAL A 548 9.36 -0.44 8.17
CA VAL A 548 9.93 -0.15 6.85
C VAL A 548 11.45 -0.16 6.98
N VAL A 549 12.10 -1.16 6.39
CA VAL A 549 13.54 -1.38 6.54
C VAL A 549 14.35 -0.84 5.37
N ILE A 550 13.70 -0.57 4.23
CA ILE A 550 14.35 0.00 3.04
C ILE A 550 13.34 0.69 2.11
N GLU A 551 13.73 1.86 1.61
CA GLU A 551 12.97 2.71 0.70
C GLU A 551 13.63 2.73 -0.67
N ASP A 552 13.09 1.96 -1.59
CA ASP A 552 13.52 1.93 -2.97
C ASP A 552 12.75 2.97 -3.81
N HIS A 553 12.94 4.24 -3.48
CA HIS A 553 12.48 5.42 -4.23
C HIS A 553 13.44 6.61 -4.19
N CYS A 554 13.18 7.63 -5.02
CA CYS A 554 14.04 8.81 -5.19
C CYS A 554 13.98 9.83 -4.05
N THR A 555 13.36 9.48 -2.93
CA THR A 555 13.43 10.22 -1.66
C THR A 555 13.84 9.28 -0.52
N GLY A 556 14.29 8.07 -0.88
CA GLY A 556 14.82 7.06 0.03
C GLY A 556 16.27 6.72 -0.32
N ALA A 557 16.63 5.45 -0.22
CA ALA A 557 18.00 4.99 -0.29
C ALA A 557 18.69 5.19 -1.66
N ARG A 558 17.95 5.37 -2.76
CA ARG A 558 18.54 5.41 -4.11
C ARG A 558 19.59 6.49 -4.30
N ASN A 559 19.36 7.68 -3.76
CA ASN A 559 20.24 8.84 -3.99
C ASN A 559 21.47 8.86 -3.07
N VAL A 560 21.56 7.91 -2.13
CA VAL A 560 22.63 7.86 -1.13
C VAL A 560 23.43 6.55 -1.23
N SER A 561 23.02 5.64 -2.12
CA SER A 561 23.63 4.30 -2.28
C SER A 561 24.68 4.22 -3.39
N PHE A 562 25.13 5.35 -3.93
CA PHE A 562 26.15 5.39 -5.00
C PHE A 562 27.29 6.32 -4.63
N GLN A 563 28.43 6.13 -5.30
CA GLN A 563 29.65 6.90 -5.10
C GLN A 563 30.13 7.40 -6.47
N LEU A 564 30.68 8.61 -6.50
CA LEU A 564 31.27 9.19 -7.70
C LEU A 564 32.77 8.90 -7.75
N ASN A 565 33.32 8.79 -8.96
CA ASN A 565 34.77 8.71 -9.14
C ASN A 565 35.45 10.01 -8.68
N GLU A 566 36.44 9.91 -7.81
CA GLU A 566 37.16 11.08 -7.24
C GLU A 566 38.36 11.53 -8.10
N THR A 567 38.64 10.78 -9.17
CA THR A 567 39.79 10.98 -10.08
C THR A 567 39.32 11.18 -11.53
N GLY A 568 40.20 11.66 -12.40
CA GLY A 568 39.87 11.85 -13.82
C GLY A 568 39.16 13.18 -14.10
N ASP A 569 38.20 13.21 -15.02
CA ASP A 569 37.39 14.41 -15.30
C ASP A 569 36.20 14.49 -14.32
N PRO A 570 36.06 15.55 -13.50
CA PRO A 570 35.00 15.64 -12.50
C PRO A 570 33.60 15.73 -13.11
N TYR A 571 33.46 16.31 -14.31
CA TYR A 571 32.17 16.42 -15.00
C TYR A 571 31.75 15.10 -15.60
N GLN A 572 32.71 14.32 -16.12
CA GLN A 572 32.46 12.94 -16.53
C GLN A 572 32.09 12.09 -15.31
N ALA A 573 32.79 12.24 -14.18
CA ALA A 573 32.46 11.52 -12.95
C ALA A 573 31.04 11.80 -12.46
N LEU A 574 30.58 13.06 -12.51
CA LEU A 574 29.20 13.43 -12.22
C LEU A 574 28.23 12.76 -13.21
N ALA A 575 28.48 12.87 -14.51
CA ALA A 575 27.62 12.29 -15.54
C ALA A 575 27.45 10.77 -15.35
N GLU A 576 28.55 10.07 -15.17
CA GLU A 576 28.56 8.62 -15.01
C GLU A 576 27.89 8.20 -13.72
N GLY A 577 28.30 8.77 -12.57
CA GLY A 577 27.80 8.31 -11.28
C GLY A 577 26.32 8.64 -11.05
N TYR A 578 25.82 9.78 -11.53
CA TYR A 578 24.39 10.07 -11.50
C TYR A 578 23.60 9.17 -12.45
N LEU A 579 24.15 8.76 -13.60
CA LEU A 579 23.52 7.73 -14.43
C LEU A 579 23.63 6.35 -13.80
N ASP A 580 24.65 6.08 -12.99
CA ASP A 580 24.94 4.77 -12.39
C ASP A 580 24.28 4.48 -11.05
N GLN A 581 23.70 5.49 -10.41
CA GLN A 581 22.82 5.28 -9.26
C GLN A 581 21.65 4.32 -9.58
N SER A 582 20.97 3.83 -8.53
CA SER A 582 19.73 3.05 -8.69
C SER A 582 18.73 3.83 -9.55
N PRO A 583 18.47 3.39 -10.80
CA PRO A 583 17.98 4.32 -11.81
C PRO A 583 16.50 4.64 -11.63
N CYS A 584 16.06 5.78 -12.15
CA CYS A 584 14.63 6.02 -12.33
C CYS A 584 14.05 5.00 -13.32
N THR A 585 12.79 4.60 -13.15
CA THR A 585 12.14 3.59 -14.02
C THR A 585 11.94 4.03 -15.47
N ARG A 586 12.15 5.32 -15.78
CA ARG A 586 12.23 5.80 -17.17
C ARG A 586 13.47 5.32 -17.91
N MET A 587 14.56 5.04 -17.18
CA MET A 587 15.87 4.75 -17.76
C MET A 587 15.88 3.40 -18.45
N LYS A 588 16.81 3.24 -19.41
CA LYS A 588 16.98 1.98 -20.15
C LYS A 588 18.44 1.52 -20.16
N PRO A 589 18.68 0.20 -19.97
CA PRO A 589 17.68 -0.88 -19.86
C PRO A 589 16.91 -0.90 -18.53
N LEU A 590 15.64 -1.35 -18.55
CA LEU A 590 14.80 -1.42 -17.36
C LEU A 590 15.20 -2.57 -16.42
N GLN A 591 15.72 -3.67 -16.98
CA GLN A 591 15.98 -4.89 -16.22
C GLN A 591 16.94 -4.65 -15.04
N GLU A 592 18.00 -3.88 -15.26
CA GLU A 592 18.96 -3.51 -14.21
C GLU A 592 18.26 -2.86 -13.00
N ARG A 593 17.26 -2.01 -13.25
CA ARG A 593 16.47 -1.38 -12.20
C ARG A 593 15.67 -2.40 -11.38
N VAL A 594 15.05 -3.35 -12.07
CA VAL A 594 14.26 -4.43 -11.46
C VAL A 594 15.15 -5.33 -10.62
N ASP A 595 16.33 -5.69 -11.14
CA ASP A 595 17.30 -6.55 -10.46
C ASP A 595 17.87 -5.89 -9.20
N ILE A 596 18.24 -4.60 -9.27
CA ILE A 596 18.68 -3.80 -8.10
C ILE A 596 17.60 -3.81 -7.01
N SER A 597 16.34 -3.65 -7.42
CA SER A 597 15.20 -3.66 -6.49
C SER A 597 15.05 -5.01 -5.78
N GLY A 598 15.13 -6.11 -6.52
CA GLY A 598 15.10 -7.46 -5.96
C GLY A 598 16.29 -7.75 -5.06
N GLN A 599 17.48 -7.23 -5.40
CA GLN A 599 18.66 -7.35 -4.56
C GLN A 599 18.50 -6.60 -3.23
N LEU A 600 17.96 -5.37 -3.26
CA LEU A 600 17.64 -4.63 -2.03
C LEU A 600 16.66 -5.41 -1.14
N ALA A 601 15.62 -6.01 -1.71
CA ALA A 601 14.66 -6.81 -0.96
C ALA A 601 15.33 -7.99 -0.25
N ARG A 602 16.26 -8.69 -0.92
CA ARG A 602 17.05 -9.80 -0.33
C ARG A 602 18.01 -9.31 0.74
N ASP A 603 18.78 -8.26 0.46
CA ASP A 603 19.81 -7.71 1.35
C ASP A 603 19.23 -7.23 2.69
N TYR A 604 18.00 -6.72 2.66
CA TYR A 604 17.30 -6.23 3.85
C TYR A 604 16.36 -7.28 4.47
N ARG A 605 16.36 -8.53 3.95
CA ARG A 605 15.53 -9.64 4.45
C ARG A 605 14.07 -9.23 4.58
N VAL A 606 13.52 -8.68 3.48
CA VAL A 606 12.18 -8.13 3.43
C VAL A 606 11.15 -9.25 3.39
N ASP A 607 10.13 -9.17 4.23
CA ASP A 607 9.04 -10.13 4.31
C ASP A 607 7.91 -9.77 3.31
N GLY A 608 7.71 -8.47 3.01
CA GLY A 608 6.74 -8.02 2.00
C GLY A 608 7.07 -6.66 1.40
N ILE A 609 6.55 -6.39 0.20
CA ILE A 609 6.83 -5.18 -0.56
C ILE A 609 5.58 -4.33 -0.71
N LEU A 610 5.68 -3.05 -0.37
CA LEU A 610 4.68 -2.05 -0.72
C LEU A 610 5.15 -1.32 -1.97
N TYR A 611 4.49 -1.58 -3.10
CA TYR A 611 4.80 -0.88 -4.34
C TYR A 611 3.94 0.39 -4.45
N VAL A 612 4.49 1.49 -3.93
CA VAL A 612 3.84 2.78 -3.78
C VAL A 612 4.10 3.65 -5.00
N TYR A 613 3.07 4.23 -5.59
CA TYR A 613 3.25 5.23 -6.63
C TYR A 613 2.08 6.20 -6.69
N LEU A 614 2.36 7.44 -7.07
CA LEU A 614 1.30 8.44 -7.26
C LEU A 614 0.41 8.06 -8.43
N LYS A 615 -0.89 8.23 -8.27
CA LYS A 615 -1.86 8.18 -9.38
C LYS A 615 -1.37 9.10 -10.50
N PHE A 616 -1.57 8.63 -11.73
CA PHE A 616 -1.08 9.28 -12.95
C PHE A 616 0.45 9.42 -13.05
N CYS A 617 1.23 8.61 -12.33
CA CYS A 617 2.65 8.48 -12.59
C CYS A 617 2.91 7.43 -13.70
N PRO A 618 3.17 7.83 -14.97
CA PRO A 618 3.34 6.86 -16.04
C PRO A 618 4.59 6.00 -15.83
N CYS A 619 5.68 6.59 -15.31
CA CYS A 619 6.96 5.92 -15.16
C CYS A 619 6.91 4.74 -14.18
N TYR A 620 6.11 4.79 -13.12
CA TYR A 620 6.03 3.69 -12.14
C TYR A 620 4.80 2.82 -12.33
N GLY A 621 3.67 3.41 -12.75
CA GLY A 621 2.43 2.69 -12.99
C GLY A 621 2.48 1.75 -14.20
N GLN A 622 3.15 2.15 -15.29
CA GLN A 622 3.20 1.33 -16.52
C GLN A 622 4.05 0.06 -16.36
N ILE A 623 5.15 0.17 -15.62
CA ILE A 623 6.19 -0.87 -15.53
C ILE A 623 6.11 -1.75 -14.27
N LYS A 624 5.12 -1.51 -13.40
CA LYS A 624 4.93 -2.22 -12.12
C LYS A 624 4.90 -3.74 -12.27
N HIS A 625 4.31 -4.26 -13.35
CA HIS A 625 4.19 -5.71 -13.56
C HIS A 625 5.56 -6.40 -13.72
N GLU A 626 6.57 -5.71 -14.26
CA GLU A 626 7.92 -6.28 -14.37
C GLU A 626 8.58 -6.42 -12.99
N PHE A 627 8.31 -5.47 -12.08
CA PHE A 627 8.71 -5.59 -10.68
C PHE A 627 7.95 -6.71 -9.97
N PHE A 628 6.63 -6.78 -10.15
CA PHE A 628 5.80 -7.79 -9.47
C PHE A 628 6.20 -9.20 -9.86
N LYS A 629 6.39 -9.45 -11.17
CA LYS A 629 6.91 -10.74 -11.65
C LYS A 629 8.27 -11.06 -11.04
N HIS A 630 9.15 -10.08 -10.91
CA HIS A 630 10.47 -10.30 -10.32
C HIS A 630 10.35 -10.65 -8.83
N TYR A 631 9.58 -9.90 -8.05
CA TYR A 631 9.38 -10.17 -6.63
C TYR A 631 8.66 -11.51 -6.37
N GLN A 632 7.67 -11.86 -7.20
CA GLN A 632 7.02 -13.17 -7.16
C GLN A 632 8.01 -14.31 -7.41
N LYS A 633 8.95 -14.16 -8.35
CA LYS A 633 10.05 -15.12 -8.54
C LYS A 633 10.97 -15.25 -7.32
N LEU A 634 11.05 -14.19 -6.50
CA LEU A 634 11.78 -14.21 -5.23
C LEU A 634 10.94 -14.74 -4.06
N GLY A 635 9.66 -15.08 -4.30
CA GLY A 635 8.73 -15.54 -3.26
C GLY A 635 8.25 -14.44 -2.32
N ILE A 636 8.49 -13.16 -2.64
CA ILE A 636 8.16 -12.03 -1.77
C ILE A 636 6.79 -11.45 -2.16
N PRO A 637 5.78 -11.46 -1.26
CA PRO A 637 4.48 -10.84 -1.50
C PRO A 637 4.58 -9.34 -1.79
N VAL A 638 3.68 -8.85 -2.64
CA VAL A 638 3.64 -7.44 -3.04
C VAL A 638 2.23 -6.89 -2.88
N LEU A 639 2.09 -5.76 -2.20
CA LEU A 639 0.89 -4.95 -2.18
C LEU A 639 1.07 -3.73 -3.07
N GLU A 640 0.22 -3.58 -4.08
CA GLU A 640 0.19 -2.39 -4.92
C GLU A 640 -0.52 -1.23 -4.21
N VAL A 641 0.12 -0.07 -4.06
CA VAL A 641 -0.44 1.07 -3.33
C VAL A 641 -0.45 2.33 -4.21
N PRO A 642 -1.48 2.53 -5.06
CA PRO A 642 -1.63 3.76 -5.81
C PRO A 642 -2.18 4.87 -4.90
N VAL A 643 -1.38 5.91 -4.65
CA VAL A 643 -1.69 6.99 -3.72
C VAL A 643 -1.98 8.32 -4.42
N ASP A 644 -2.72 9.18 -3.75
CA ASP A 644 -2.79 10.62 -4.03
C ASP A 644 -2.63 11.38 -2.70
N TYR A 645 -2.59 12.71 -2.71
CA TYR A 645 -2.40 13.49 -1.48
C TYR A 645 -3.72 13.78 -0.75
N SER A 646 -4.85 13.24 -1.22
CA SER A 646 -6.12 13.35 -0.51
C SER A 646 -6.13 12.42 0.70
N ALA A 647 -6.81 12.83 1.78
CA ALA A 647 -7.04 11.97 2.95
C ALA A 647 -8.20 10.97 2.73
N SER A 648 -8.82 10.96 1.55
CA SER A 648 -10.08 10.24 1.31
C SER A 648 -9.96 8.71 1.32
N ASP A 649 -8.75 8.17 1.14
CA ASP A 649 -8.49 6.73 1.06
C ASP A 649 -7.78 6.13 2.29
N GLN A 650 -7.60 6.91 3.37
CA GLN A 650 -6.86 6.45 4.55
C GLN A 650 -7.44 5.18 5.19
N GLY A 651 -8.76 5.12 5.38
CA GLY A 651 -9.43 3.93 5.95
C GLY A 651 -9.32 2.69 5.05
N GLN A 652 -9.40 2.89 3.73
CA GLN A 652 -9.19 1.82 2.74
C GLN A 652 -7.74 1.31 2.81
N LEU A 653 -6.78 2.23 2.85
CA LEU A 653 -5.36 1.91 2.89
C LEU A 653 -5.00 1.12 4.16
N LYS A 654 -5.55 1.53 5.31
CA LYS A 654 -5.41 0.81 6.58
C LYS A 654 -5.87 -0.62 6.49
N THR A 655 -7.10 -0.86 6.05
CA THR A 655 -7.65 -2.22 5.94
C THR A 655 -6.81 -3.12 5.02
N ARG A 656 -6.32 -2.56 3.90
CA ARG A 656 -5.47 -3.31 2.95
C ARG A 656 -4.09 -3.64 3.53
N LEU A 657 -3.53 -2.75 4.34
CA LEU A 657 -2.25 -2.99 5.03
C LEU A 657 -2.40 -4.00 6.17
N GLU A 658 -3.46 -3.88 6.99
CA GLU A 658 -3.78 -4.86 8.03
C GLU A 658 -3.87 -6.27 7.43
N ALA A 659 -4.67 -6.44 6.37
CA ALA A 659 -4.79 -7.71 5.65
C ALA A 659 -3.44 -8.19 5.10
N PHE A 660 -2.65 -7.28 4.52
CA PHE A 660 -1.33 -7.66 3.99
C PHE A 660 -0.36 -8.10 5.08
N ILE A 661 -0.32 -7.42 6.23
CA ILE A 661 0.54 -7.80 7.35
C ILE A 661 0.10 -9.10 8.01
N GLU A 662 -1.21 -9.33 8.14
CA GLU A 662 -1.75 -10.63 8.59
C GLU A 662 -1.24 -11.78 7.70
N VAL A 663 -1.33 -11.62 6.38
CA VAL A 663 -0.82 -12.60 5.41
C VAL A 663 0.68 -12.86 5.57
N LEU A 664 1.46 -11.82 5.87
CA LEU A 664 2.90 -11.97 6.12
C LEU A 664 3.20 -12.73 7.41
N ARG A 665 2.47 -12.42 8.50
CA ARG A 665 2.61 -13.13 9.80
C ARG A 665 2.29 -14.60 9.66
N GLU A 666 1.17 -14.91 9.01
CA GLU A 666 0.77 -16.29 8.74
C GLU A 666 1.84 -17.06 7.95
N ARG A 667 2.51 -16.41 6.99
CA ARG A 667 3.61 -17.05 6.24
C ARG A 667 4.82 -17.34 7.11
N GLU A 668 5.23 -16.43 8.01
CA GLU A 668 6.34 -16.68 8.93
C GLU A 668 6.09 -17.92 9.81
N ASP A 669 4.90 -18.04 10.40
CA ASP A 669 4.55 -19.17 11.27
C ASP A 669 4.67 -20.52 10.54
N SER A 670 4.28 -20.57 9.26
CA SER A 670 4.33 -21.81 8.46
C SER A 670 5.77 -22.28 8.15
N VAL A 671 6.71 -21.35 8.02
CA VAL A 671 8.13 -21.64 7.76
C VAL A 671 8.81 -22.18 9.03
N ASP A 672 8.43 -21.65 10.20
CA ASP A 672 8.97 -22.10 11.49
C ASP A 672 8.44 -23.49 11.88
N GLU A 673 7.18 -23.82 11.58
CA GLU A 673 6.63 -25.17 11.78
C GLU A 673 7.36 -26.25 10.95
N HIS A 674 7.71 -25.94 9.69
CA HIS A 674 8.49 -26.85 8.83
C HIS A 674 9.96 -27.01 9.26
N ARG A 675 10.54 -25.99 9.90
CA ARG A 675 11.89 -26.07 10.50
C ARG A 675 11.90 -26.82 11.84
N GLY A 676 10.80 -26.80 12.58
CA GLY A 676 10.62 -27.57 13.80
C GLY A 676 10.52 -29.08 13.54
N SER A 677 9.76 -29.48 12.52
CA SER A 677 9.55 -30.90 12.18
C SER A 677 10.76 -31.58 11.55
N SER A 678 11.65 -30.83 10.90
CA SER A 678 12.91 -31.35 10.33
C SER A 678 14.04 -31.54 11.35
N LYS A 679 13.87 -31.07 12.60
CA LYS A 679 14.82 -31.31 13.70
C LYS A 679 14.44 -32.50 14.60
N SER A 680 13.29 -33.13 14.34
CA SER A 680 12.78 -34.29 15.10
C SER A 680 12.67 -35.57 14.27
N ALA A 681 13.38 -35.66 13.13
CA ALA A 681 13.45 -36.86 12.30
C ALA A 681 14.85 -37.48 12.34
#